data_AF-A0A800J4G1-F1
#
_entry.id   AF-A0A800J4G1-F1
#
_cell.length_a   1.000
_cell.length_b   1.000
_cell.length_c   1.000
_cell.angle_alpha   90.00
_cell.angle_beta   90.00
_cell.angle_gamma   90.00
#
_symmetry.space_group_name_H-M   'P 1'
#
loop_
_entity.id
_entity.type
_entity.pdbx_description
1 polymer ?
#
loop_
_entity_poly.entity_id
_entity_poly.type
_entity_poly.pdbx_seq_one_letter_code
_entity_poly.pdbx_strand_id
1 'polypeptide(L)'
;MRFAPMVRRASLSALFLGAVVVLGGCRTGSPLHDRYNDFRAYYNAYYNASRVMEEGERQLDRPDQTLDRTRFVSIFPEGTGGRTTQFSEAIEKSSELLRHRATSKWADDALFIIGKAYFYQENVVGAEQKFRETIQLAEARGNDRLADEARLWLGRTLGLAQRYEEGAAVLQDRLALTEGNRRDQARLRLILGELFARAERYDEAADALRTGIPDERDADTAARALLLLGQVEEQRGQFDAAADAYRDAADRQPAYELEYAANLSRALVLALDAGRQSEGLELIRRMRRDDKNYQHRAEVELAYGRILAAAGQEEEALTTMRDVLYDPLLQGGSLRGEAHVRLAEFYRDVRGDFVLASAHLDTAATALRTPTGTDVNYTRAALTDIPAVASAFNAYAQVAARLAEADSLLELGLLDDEAFAARIREIEAQRLEAFRQEQRRLAETRAEQEFAAGGPGLTGGQQPTDPTAPAQTAEAGFLSYRVPASVEANRLAFQRIWGDRPLVPNWRRQSAVEASVVATDVGGGLRPSTFGNGFPGGGPPPLDLTPIPRTPSAQIALRAERASLRYEAANALFLSLSRPDSAAVLYTLALEDGGSEDVTRQIRFALAEVEASRGRSAEAEALYREIIDEAPETALADAARLRLGIAVAEEEAEVDPTSVAYERARERWREGNYATAVGDLLALAADSTSEAVAPRALLAAATAYAEWAQRDSFDVLRPLPASVLPNGLFPEPAATDSLPGAPSPTDTTAASPQPDGVTPRIGAIPDVREADEPQVEAAPSEQEAAEPQRAAGVPDKPQRPRPADRPDEEEREDALDPERLANLQRLMGTDELDEPDEEVVAALRAREAAADTVDTVSDEIPPASRRPAYLPDTPVPPVGAEDVRDEAPAPTVPLAAPAAAPVVAPEPGGPPTIDDVLALVIERAPESPYAQRAQALRQSLRPEPASDAASQPGVTPPAEGAAGGTYGLEGDAPIDPEAGGFAWRAQRIESPLSVIVTINALARRGIRAGAIRDGDAFRLVLGQFATRPEAFALRADLPPEVEAPSASVIPLAGLTLLTADELEQLSE
;
A
#
# COMPACT_ATOMS: atom_id res chain seq x y z
N MET A 1 11.95 9.57 -100.97
CA MET A 1 10.88 10.53 -101.35
C MET A 1 11.20 11.90 -100.75
N ARG A 2 10.90 13.02 -101.43
CA ARG A 2 10.99 14.37 -100.85
C ARG A 2 9.63 14.74 -100.25
N PHE A 3 9.47 14.63 -98.92
CA PHE A 3 8.25 15.09 -98.25
C PHE A 3 8.05 16.58 -98.46
N ALA A 4 6.80 16.99 -98.69
CA ALA A 4 6.44 18.39 -98.93
C ALA A 4 6.86 19.29 -97.75
N PRO A 5 7.26 20.56 -97.99
CA PRO A 5 7.74 21.45 -96.93
C PRO A 5 6.70 21.69 -95.83
N MET A 6 5.41 21.57 -96.15
CA MET A 6 4.30 21.68 -95.19
C MET A 6 4.30 20.53 -94.18
N VAL A 7 4.58 19.29 -94.61
CA VAL A 7 4.68 18.12 -93.72
C VAL A 7 5.89 18.25 -92.79
N ARG A 8 7.05 18.65 -93.32
CA ARG A 8 8.24 18.91 -92.47
C ARG A 8 8.01 20.00 -91.43
N ARG A 9 7.28 21.07 -91.78
CA ARG A 9 6.88 22.11 -90.82
C ARG A 9 5.93 21.56 -89.76
N ALA A 10 4.89 20.81 -90.14
CA ALA A 10 3.97 20.18 -89.19
C ALA A 10 4.70 19.22 -88.22
N SER A 11 5.60 18.36 -88.72
CA SER A 11 6.42 17.47 -87.89
C SER A 11 7.36 18.23 -86.95
N LEU A 12 7.98 19.32 -87.41
CA LEU A 12 8.83 20.18 -86.56
C LEU A 12 8.02 20.92 -85.49
N SER A 13 6.83 21.44 -85.83
CA SER A 13 5.92 22.05 -84.85
C SER A 13 5.39 21.04 -83.83
N ALA A 14 5.10 19.80 -84.25
CA ALA A 14 4.71 18.73 -83.32
C ALA A 14 5.87 18.29 -82.41
N LEU A 15 7.09 18.18 -82.93
CA LEU A 15 8.30 17.94 -82.13
C LEU A 15 8.59 19.08 -81.16
N PHE A 16 8.43 20.34 -81.58
CA PHE A 16 8.64 21.49 -80.73
C PHE A 16 7.55 21.61 -79.64
N LEU A 17 6.29 21.34 -79.98
CA LEU A 17 5.18 21.29 -79.01
C LEU A 17 5.39 20.14 -78.00
N GLY A 18 5.80 18.96 -78.48
CA GLY A 18 6.16 17.83 -77.62
C GLY A 18 7.35 18.15 -76.70
N ALA A 19 8.39 18.80 -77.22
CA ALA A 19 9.52 19.26 -76.42
C ALA A 19 9.11 20.32 -75.39
N VAL A 20 8.22 21.26 -75.73
CA VAL A 20 7.67 22.26 -74.79
C VAL A 20 6.82 21.59 -73.70
N VAL A 21 6.03 20.56 -74.02
CA VAL A 21 5.26 19.78 -73.03
C VAL A 21 6.20 18.99 -72.10
N VAL A 22 7.25 18.35 -72.64
CA VAL A 22 8.25 17.62 -71.83
C VAL A 22 9.06 18.55 -70.95
N LEU A 23 9.57 19.67 -71.48
CA LEU A 23 10.34 20.66 -70.71
C LEU A 23 9.46 21.39 -69.67
N GLY A 24 8.18 21.64 -69.99
CA GLY A 24 7.21 22.18 -69.04
C GLY A 24 6.87 21.20 -67.91
N GLY A 25 6.74 19.90 -68.23
CA GLY A 25 6.47 18.83 -67.28
C GLY A 25 7.62 18.48 -66.33
N CYS A 26 8.83 19.01 -66.58
CA CYS A 26 9.98 18.89 -65.67
C CYS A 26 10.07 20.03 -64.65
N ARG A 27 9.23 21.08 -64.73
CA ARG A 27 9.21 22.17 -63.75
C ARG A 27 8.48 21.73 -62.47
N THR A 28 8.97 22.16 -61.32
CA THR A 28 8.30 22.02 -60.01
C THR A 28 6.92 22.70 -60.03
N GLY A 29 5.91 22.05 -59.44
CA GLY A 29 4.52 22.53 -59.51
C GLY A 29 3.90 22.37 -60.90
N SER A 30 4.32 21.37 -61.68
CA SER A 30 3.67 20.98 -62.92
C SER A 30 2.96 19.63 -62.73
N PRO A 31 1.76 19.41 -63.31
CA PRO A 31 0.97 18.20 -63.05
C PRO A 31 1.65 16.86 -63.39
N LEU A 32 2.74 16.88 -64.18
CA LEU A 32 3.57 15.69 -64.44
C LEU A 32 4.59 15.48 -63.30
N HIS A 33 5.30 16.54 -62.90
CA HIS A 33 6.23 16.53 -61.77
C HIS A 33 5.53 16.12 -60.48
N ASP A 34 4.37 16.72 -60.19
CA ASP A 34 3.64 16.52 -58.94
C ASP A 34 3.10 15.09 -58.85
N ARG A 35 2.56 14.53 -59.94
CA ARG A 35 2.16 13.11 -60.03
C ARG A 35 3.34 12.15 -59.88
N TYR A 36 4.52 12.49 -60.39
CA TYR A 36 5.72 11.68 -60.23
C TYR A 36 6.27 11.75 -58.79
N ASN A 37 6.16 12.92 -58.15
CA ASN A 37 6.47 13.11 -56.74
C ASN A 37 5.54 12.27 -55.86
N ASP A 38 4.22 12.33 -56.09
CA ASP A 38 3.19 11.52 -55.41
C ASP A 38 3.38 10.02 -55.59
N PHE A 39 3.73 9.58 -56.80
CA PHE A 39 4.02 8.16 -57.07
C PHE A 39 5.22 7.68 -56.25
N ARG A 40 6.31 8.45 -56.21
CA ARG A 40 7.50 8.12 -55.41
C ARG A 40 7.24 8.24 -53.92
N ALA A 41 6.53 9.27 -53.46
CA ALA A 41 6.12 9.43 -52.07
C ALA A 41 5.32 8.22 -51.56
N TYR A 42 4.37 7.73 -52.37
CA TYR A 42 3.64 6.50 -52.08
C TYR A 42 4.57 5.28 -51.95
N TYR A 43 5.24 4.87 -53.03
CA TYR A 43 5.93 3.58 -53.07
C TYR A 43 7.27 3.52 -52.31
N ASN A 44 7.99 4.63 -52.15
CA ASN A 44 9.23 4.64 -51.39
C ASN A 44 9.00 4.74 -49.88
N ALA A 45 8.02 5.55 -49.44
CA ALA A 45 7.91 5.97 -48.05
C ALA A 45 6.53 5.66 -47.44
N TYR A 46 5.45 6.30 -47.92
CA TYR A 46 4.13 6.22 -47.28
C TYR A 46 3.60 4.78 -47.18
N TYR A 47 3.59 4.03 -48.29
CA TYR A 47 3.11 2.64 -48.29
C TYR A 47 3.92 1.77 -47.31
N ASN A 48 5.24 1.98 -47.23
CA ASN A 48 6.10 1.23 -46.32
C ASN A 48 5.87 1.65 -44.86
N ALA A 49 5.63 2.94 -44.59
CA ALA A 49 5.28 3.44 -43.26
C ALA A 49 3.94 2.87 -42.78
N SER A 50 2.90 2.90 -43.63
CA SER A 50 1.60 2.30 -43.32
C SER A 50 1.71 0.79 -43.06
N ARG A 51 2.46 0.06 -43.88
CA ARG A 51 2.62 -1.39 -43.71
C ARG A 51 3.35 -1.78 -42.42
N VAL A 52 4.35 -1.01 -42.00
CA VAL A 52 5.05 -1.22 -40.72
C VAL A 52 4.16 -0.79 -39.53
N MET A 53 3.41 0.30 -39.66
CA MET A 53 2.38 0.72 -38.68
C MET A 53 1.35 -0.40 -38.45
N GLU A 54 0.76 -0.95 -39.52
CA GLU A 54 -0.16 -2.09 -39.44
C GLU A 54 0.47 -3.35 -38.80
N GLU A 55 1.79 -3.53 -38.91
CA GLU A 55 2.52 -4.66 -38.30
C GLU A 55 2.82 -4.43 -36.81
N GLY A 56 2.93 -3.17 -36.39
CA GLY A 56 2.92 -2.78 -34.98
C GLY A 56 1.53 -2.97 -34.36
N GLU A 57 0.48 -2.47 -35.01
CA GLU A 57 -0.91 -2.56 -34.54
C GLU A 57 -1.35 -4.03 -34.34
N ARG A 58 -1.09 -4.92 -35.33
CA ARG A 58 -1.35 -6.37 -35.20
C ARG A 58 -0.52 -7.09 -34.12
N GLN A 59 0.53 -6.48 -33.59
CA GLN A 59 1.31 -7.05 -32.48
C GLN A 59 0.82 -6.64 -31.10
N LEU A 60 0.01 -5.58 -31.02
CA LEU A 60 -0.72 -5.17 -29.82
C LEU A 60 -2.03 -5.98 -29.69
N ASP A 61 -2.71 -6.20 -30.81
CA ASP A 61 -4.01 -6.88 -30.88
C ASP A 61 -3.88 -8.42 -30.93
N ARG A 62 -3.22 -9.01 -29.93
CA ARG A 62 -3.02 -10.48 -29.84
C ARG A 62 -4.20 -11.16 -29.13
N PRO A 63 -4.71 -12.29 -29.64
CA PRO A 63 -5.82 -13.02 -29.01
C PRO A 63 -5.44 -13.69 -27.69
N ASP A 64 -4.13 -13.97 -27.47
CA ASP A 64 -3.61 -14.68 -26.30
C ASP A 64 -3.24 -13.75 -25.11
N GLN A 65 -3.76 -12.52 -25.08
CA GLN A 65 -3.53 -11.58 -23.97
C GLN A 65 -4.67 -11.66 -22.96
N THR A 66 -4.34 -12.09 -21.74
CA THR A 66 -5.28 -12.20 -20.62
C THR A 66 -5.82 -10.83 -20.25
N LEU A 67 -7.14 -10.69 -20.23
CA LEU A 67 -7.81 -9.42 -19.96
C LEU A 67 -7.81 -9.10 -18.46
N ASP A 68 -7.25 -7.95 -18.06
CA ASP A 68 -7.34 -7.45 -16.67
C ASP A 68 -8.77 -6.97 -16.38
N ARG A 69 -9.60 -7.89 -15.87
CA ARG A 69 -10.99 -7.64 -15.48
C ARG A 69 -11.15 -6.66 -14.32
N THR A 70 -10.07 -6.31 -13.60
CA THR A 70 -10.12 -5.33 -12.51
C THR A 70 -10.18 -3.88 -12.99
N ARG A 71 -9.80 -3.61 -14.26
CA ARG A 71 -9.81 -2.28 -14.89
C ARG A 71 -10.91 -2.18 -15.94
N PHE A 72 -11.33 -0.95 -16.25
CA PHE A 72 -12.22 -0.71 -17.38
C PHE A 72 -11.56 -1.13 -18.70
N VAL A 73 -12.26 -1.97 -19.48
CA VAL A 73 -11.75 -2.51 -20.75
C VAL A 73 -11.62 -1.39 -21.78
N SER A 74 -10.40 -1.18 -22.28
CA SER A 74 -10.19 -0.32 -23.45
C SER A 74 -10.76 -0.98 -24.71
N ILE A 75 -11.54 -0.24 -25.49
CA ILE A 75 -12.21 -0.77 -26.68
C ILE A 75 -11.21 -0.92 -27.82
N PHE A 76 -10.23 -0.03 -27.88
CA PHE A 76 -9.22 0.05 -28.94
C PHE A 76 -7.82 -0.07 -28.31
N PRO A 77 -7.00 -1.09 -28.68
CA PRO A 77 -5.70 -1.32 -28.07
C PRO A 77 -4.81 -0.06 -27.96
N GLU A 78 -4.26 0.15 -26.77
CA GLU A 78 -3.33 1.22 -26.40
C GLU A 78 -1.87 0.79 -26.63
N GLY A 79 -0.91 1.64 -26.27
CA GLY A 79 0.50 1.27 -26.24
C GLY A 79 0.79 0.18 -25.20
N THR A 80 1.82 -0.62 -25.46
CA THR A 80 2.51 -1.39 -24.42
C THR A 80 3.99 -1.07 -24.52
N GLY A 81 4.51 -0.25 -23.60
CA GLY A 81 5.81 0.43 -23.65
C GLY A 81 7.10 -0.39 -23.92
N GLY A 82 7.00 -1.71 -24.10
CA GLY A 82 8.11 -2.57 -24.54
C GLY A 82 8.22 -2.82 -26.05
N ARG A 83 7.31 -2.30 -26.90
CA ARG A 83 7.21 -2.69 -28.34
C ARG A 83 7.34 -1.53 -29.34
N THR A 84 8.36 -0.69 -29.18
CA THR A 84 8.49 0.59 -29.92
C THR A 84 9.06 0.51 -31.34
N THR A 85 9.63 -0.63 -31.78
CA THR A 85 10.49 -0.68 -32.99
C THR A 85 9.74 -0.43 -34.30
N GLN A 86 8.57 -1.06 -34.52
CA GLN A 86 7.74 -0.79 -35.70
C GLN A 86 7.30 0.69 -35.74
N PHE A 87 6.92 1.26 -34.60
CA PHE A 87 6.48 2.66 -34.52
C PHE A 87 7.64 3.63 -34.84
N SER A 88 8.86 3.35 -34.37
CA SER A 88 10.06 4.12 -34.73
C SER A 88 10.38 4.05 -36.23
N GLU A 89 10.29 2.87 -36.84
CA GLU A 89 10.50 2.70 -38.30
C GLU A 89 9.39 3.40 -39.12
N ALA A 90 8.15 3.41 -38.64
CA ALA A 90 7.06 4.17 -39.25
C ALA A 90 7.27 5.70 -39.16
N ILE A 91 7.83 6.19 -38.05
CA ILE A 91 8.24 7.60 -37.88
C ILE A 91 9.37 7.96 -38.85
N GLU A 92 10.40 7.11 -38.98
CA GLU A 92 11.55 7.35 -39.86
C GLU A 92 11.10 7.53 -41.32
N LYS A 93 10.34 6.57 -41.86
CA LYS A 93 9.87 6.62 -43.26
C LYS A 93 8.91 7.79 -43.52
N SER A 94 8.05 8.10 -42.57
CA SER A 94 7.14 9.26 -42.65
C SER A 94 7.92 10.58 -42.61
N SER A 95 8.97 10.65 -41.81
CA SER A 95 9.87 11.81 -41.73
C SER A 95 10.71 11.98 -42.99
N GLU A 96 11.15 10.90 -43.65
CA GLU A 96 11.79 10.98 -44.98
C GLU A 96 10.85 11.62 -46.01
N LEU A 97 9.58 11.20 -46.02
CA LEU A 97 8.55 11.76 -46.91
C LEU A 97 8.36 13.25 -46.66
N LEU A 98 8.16 13.66 -45.40
CA LEU A 98 8.02 15.08 -45.05
C LEU A 98 9.26 15.89 -45.44
N ARG A 99 10.47 15.43 -45.09
CA ARG A 99 11.74 16.13 -45.36
C ARG A 99 12.01 16.33 -46.85
N HIS A 100 11.70 15.33 -47.69
CA HIS A 100 12.10 15.35 -49.10
C HIS A 100 10.94 15.57 -50.09
N ARG A 101 9.67 15.46 -49.65
CA ARG A 101 8.47 15.50 -50.51
C ARG A 101 7.27 16.17 -49.83
N ALA A 102 7.49 17.19 -48.98
CA ALA A 102 6.43 17.97 -48.30
C ALA A 102 5.28 18.49 -49.19
N THR A 103 5.51 18.65 -50.50
CA THR A 103 4.48 19.07 -51.47
C THR A 103 3.64 17.93 -52.05
N SER A 104 3.92 16.68 -51.68
CA SER A 104 3.12 15.52 -52.08
C SER A 104 1.78 15.48 -51.33
N LYS A 105 0.74 14.98 -51.98
CA LYS A 105 -0.58 14.80 -51.36
C LYS A 105 -0.57 13.89 -50.13
N TRP A 106 0.44 13.02 -50.00
CA TRP A 106 0.60 12.08 -48.88
C TRP A 106 1.33 12.67 -47.66
N ALA A 107 1.70 13.96 -47.70
CA ALA A 107 2.38 14.61 -46.59
C ALA A 107 1.53 14.61 -45.31
N ASP A 108 0.23 14.91 -45.45
CA ASP A 108 -0.70 14.94 -44.30
C ASP A 108 -0.95 13.53 -43.75
N ASP A 109 -1.13 12.52 -44.61
CA ASP A 109 -1.28 11.12 -44.19
C ASP A 109 0.01 10.58 -43.52
N ALA A 110 1.20 11.07 -43.91
CA ALA A 110 2.46 10.73 -43.26
C ALA A 110 2.61 11.40 -41.88
N LEU A 111 2.16 12.65 -41.74
CA LEU A 111 2.11 13.36 -40.45
C LEU A 111 1.18 12.65 -39.46
N PHE A 112 0.04 12.17 -39.96
CA PHE A 112 -0.91 11.35 -39.21
C PHE A 112 -0.31 10.03 -38.71
N ILE A 113 0.49 9.33 -39.53
CA ILE A 113 1.22 8.11 -39.14
C ILE A 113 2.23 8.41 -38.01
N ILE A 114 2.91 9.55 -38.04
CA ILE A 114 3.79 9.98 -36.93
C ILE A 114 2.98 10.19 -35.64
N GLY A 115 1.80 10.83 -35.72
CA GLY A 115 0.89 10.96 -34.58
C GLY A 115 0.47 9.62 -33.98
N LYS A 116 0.06 8.65 -34.83
CA LYS A 116 -0.25 7.27 -34.40
C LYS A 116 0.94 6.58 -33.75
N ALA A 117 2.14 6.74 -34.31
CA ALA A 117 3.34 6.15 -33.76
C ALA A 117 3.70 6.73 -32.38
N TYR A 118 3.57 8.05 -32.20
CA TYR A 118 3.75 8.67 -30.89
C TYR A 118 2.69 8.24 -29.87
N PHE A 119 1.42 8.06 -30.28
CA PHE A 119 0.38 7.49 -29.41
C PHE A 119 0.78 6.10 -28.89
N TYR A 120 1.23 5.21 -29.78
CA TYR A 120 1.65 3.86 -29.43
C TYR A 120 3.02 3.76 -28.73
N GLN A 121 3.79 4.86 -28.73
CA GLN A 121 5.01 5.03 -27.94
C GLN A 121 4.74 5.76 -26.61
N GLU A 122 3.48 5.98 -26.24
CA GLU A 122 3.04 6.71 -25.05
C GLU A 122 3.57 8.17 -24.98
N ASN A 123 4.08 8.70 -26.11
CA ASN A 123 4.46 10.10 -26.29
C ASN A 123 3.20 10.94 -26.57
N VAL A 124 2.38 11.10 -25.53
CA VAL A 124 1.11 11.82 -25.54
C VAL A 124 1.25 13.23 -26.12
N VAL A 125 2.26 13.99 -25.68
CA VAL A 125 2.49 15.38 -26.14
C VAL A 125 2.82 15.44 -27.63
N GLY A 126 3.71 14.56 -28.11
CA GLY A 126 4.04 14.45 -29.52
C GLY A 126 2.83 14.02 -30.37
N ALA A 127 2.06 13.04 -29.89
CA ALA A 127 0.85 12.57 -30.55
C ALA A 127 -0.20 13.68 -30.69
N GLU A 128 -0.50 14.39 -29.60
CA GLU A 128 -1.45 15.50 -29.57
C GLU A 128 -1.06 16.59 -30.57
N GLN A 129 0.21 17.01 -30.57
CA GLN A 129 0.71 18.00 -31.52
C GLN A 129 0.50 17.53 -32.97
N LYS A 130 0.90 16.30 -33.32
CA LYS A 130 0.80 15.81 -34.70
C LYS A 130 -0.64 15.61 -35.14
N PHE A 131 -1.57 15.23 -34.25
CA PHE A 131 -2.99 15.16 -34.60
C PHE A 131 -3.61 16.55 -34.78
N ARG A 132 -3.32 17.53 -33.90
CA ARG A 132 -3.80 18.92 -34.08
C ARG A 132 -3.26 19.56 -35.37
N GLU A 133 -1.99 19.35 -35.70
CA GLU A 133 -1.41 19.76 -37.00
C GLU A 133 -2.10 19.07 -38.19
N THR A 134 -2.34 17.75 -38.10
CA THR A 134 -3.02 16.98 -39.16
C THR A 134 -4.44 17.49 -39.40
N ILE A 135 -5.21 17.79 -38.35
CA ILE A 135 -6.57 18.34 -38.46
C ILE A 135 -6.54 19.66 -39.24
N GLN A 136 -5.70 20.61 -38.80
CA GLN A 136 -5.57 21.93 -39.44
C GLN A 136 -5.18 21.82 -40.93
N LEU A 137 -4.23 20.94 -41.25
CA LEU A 137 -3.74 20.72 -42.61
C LEU A 137 -4.76 20.00 -43.51
N ALA A 138 -5.55 19.08 -42.95
CA ALA A 138 -6.60 18.37 -43.67
C ALA A 138 -7.82 19.28 -43.94
N GLU A 139 -8.26 20.05 -42.94
CA GLU A 139 -9.34 21.05 -43.07
C GLU A 139 -8.99 22.12 -44.12
N ALA A 140 -7.77 22.68 -44.07
CA ALA A 140 -7.28 23.66 -45.05
C ALA A 140 -7.21 23.13 -46.50
N ARG A 141 -7.31 21.81 -46.70
CA ARG A 141 -7.33 21.15 -48.02
C ARG A 141 -8.67 20.47 -48.36
N GLY A 142 -9.67 20.53 -47.47
CA GLY A 142 -10.97 19.86 -47.66
C GLY A 142 -10.88 18.33 -47.63
N ASN A 143 -10.00 17.76 -46.80
CA ASN A 143 -9.82 16.32 -46.60
C ASN A 143 -10.48 15.85 -45.30
N ASP A 144 -11.80 16.04 -45.20
CA ASP A 144 -12.60 15.80 -44.00
C ASP A 144 -12.35 14.40 -43.40
N ARG A 145 -12.21 13.38 -44.25
CA ARG A 145 -11.91 12.00 -43.85
C ARG A 145 -10.64 11.90 -42.98
N LEU A 146 -9.58 12.64 -43.32
CA LEU A 146 -8.33 12.63 -42.56
C LEU A 146 -8.42 13.50 -41.30
N ALA A 147 -9.14 14.63 -41.37
CA ALA A 147 -9.41 15.45 -40.18
C ALA A 147 -10.24 14.66 -39.15
N ASP A 148 -11.21 13.87 -39.59
CA ASP A 148 -12.04 13.01 -38.76
C ASP A 148 -11.25 11.89 -38.12
N GLU A 149 -10.39 11.22 -38.89
CA GLU A 149 -9.48 10.22 -38.35
C GLU A 149 -8.55 10.85 -37.29
N ALA A 150 -7.95 12.00 -37.58
CA ALA A 150 -7.10 12.71 -36.64
C ALA A 150 -7.84 13.20 -35.38
N ARG A 151 -9.13 13.59 -35.46
CA ARG A 151 -9.95 13.91 -34.26
C ARG A 151 -10.23 12.66 -33.42
N LEU A 152 -10.56 11.52 -34.03
CA LEU A 152 -10.73 10.24 -33.32
C LEU A 152 -9.48 9.85 -32.53
N TRP A 153 -8.29 9.97 -33.15
CA TRP A 153 -7.03 9.68 -32.46
C TRP A 153 -6.65 10.76 -31.43
N LEU A 154 -6.92 12.04 -31.67
CA LEU A 154 -6.74 13.10 -30.67
C LEU A 154 -7.58 12.84 -29.40
N GLY A 155 -8.84 12.43 -29.55
CA GLY A 155 -9.68 12.03 -28.41
C GLY A 155 -9.08 10.89 -27.60
N ARG A 156 -8.52 9.86 -28.25
CA ARG A 156 -7.79 8.77 -27.58
C ARG A 156 -6.49 9.25 -26.92
N THR A 157 -5.72 10.13 -27.55
CA THR A 157 -4.53 10.74 -26.96
C THR A 157 -4.88 11.55 -25.71
N LEU A 158 -5.98 12.30 -25.72
CA LEU A 158 -6.47 13.03 -24.54
C LEU A 158 -6.96 12.06 -23.45
N GLY A 159 -7.49 10.90 -23.81
CA GLY A 159 -7.76 9.79 -22.88
C GLY A 159 -6.50 9.21 -22.22
N LEU A 160 -5.43 8.98 -22.96
CA LEU A 160 -4.12 8.63 -22.39
C LEU A 160 -3.55 9.76 -21.52
N ALA A 161 -3.81 11.02 -21.88
CA ALA A 161 -3.45 12.21 -21.10
C ALA A 161 -4.32 12.44 -19.85
N GLN A 162 -5.28 11.56 -19.57
CA GLN A 162 -6.31 11.68 -18.52
C GLN A 162 -7.18 12.95 -18.61
N ARG A 163 -7.13 13.65 -19.75
CA ARG A 163 -7.95 14.82 -20.10
C ARG A 163 -9.26 14.36 -20.73
N TYR A 164 -9.99 13.48 -20.01
CA TYR A 164 -11.17 12.78 -20.52
C TYR A 164 -12.25 13.73 -21.04
N GLU A 165 -12.53 14.82 -20.29
CA GLU A 165 -13.48 15.88 -20.67
C GLU A 165 -13.11 16.59 -21.98
N GLU A 166 -11.82 16.94 -22.16
CA GLU A 166 -11.35 17.59 -23.38
C GLU A 166 -11.41 16.62 -24.58
N GLY A 167 -11.04 15.35 -24.36
CA GLY A 167 -11.20 14.29 -25.34
C GLY A 167 -12.65 14.08 -25.74
N ALA A 168 -13.58 14.10 -24.79
CA ALA A 168 -15.02 13.98 -25.05
C ALA A 168 -15.54 15.17 -25.86
N ALA A 169 -15.21 16.41 -25.48
CA ALA A 169 -15.64 17.60 -26.20
C ALA A 169 -15.23 17.59 -27.69
N VAL A 170 -13.97 17.24 -27.99
CA VAL A 170 -13.45 17.11 -29.36
C VAL A 170 -14.24 16.11 -30.22
N LEU A 171 -14.79 15.06 -29.60
CA LEU A 171 -15.57 14.03 -30.29
C LEU A 171 -17.08 14.33 -30.32
N GLN A 172 -17.63 14.99 -29.31
CA GLN A 172 -19.03 15.45 -29.27
C GLN A 172 -19.30 16.47 -30.39
N ASP A 173 -18.43 17.49 -30.52
CA ASP A 173 -18.50 18.48 -31.60
C ASP A 173 -18.47 17.80 -32.97
N ARG A 174 -17.63 16.78 -33.16
CA ARG A 174 -17.59 16.07 -34.45
C ARG A 174 -18.81 15.18 -34.66
N LEU A 175 -19.34 14.53 -33.63
CA LEU A 175 -20.53 13.68 -33.72
C LEU A 175 -21.76 14.49 -34.14
N ALA A 176 -21.92 15.72 -33.63
CA ALA A 176 -22.98 16.64 -34.03
C ALA A 176 -22.91 17.05 -35.52
N LEU A 177 -21.73 17.00 -36.14
CA LEU A 177 -21.48 17.36 -37.54
C LEU A 177 -21.39 16.14 -38.48
N THR A 178 -21.52 14.91 -37.98
CA THR A 178 -21.32 13.67 -38.77
C THR A 178 -22.65 13.12 -39.26
N GLU A 179 -23.18 13.66 -40.37
CA GLU A 179 -24.39 13.12 -41.01
C GLU A 179 -24.12 11.85 -41.83
N GLY A 180 -25.11 10.95 -41.86
CA GLY A 180 -25.21 9.86 -42.86
C GLY A 180 -24.34 8.61 -42.62
N ASN A 181 -23.06 8.72 -42.23
CA ASN A 181 -22.20 7.54 -42.05
C ASN A 181 -22.32 6.93 -40.64
N ARG A 182 -23.17 5.90 -40.51
CA ARG A 182 -23.40 5.19 -39.24
C ARG A 182 -22.15 4.52 -38.64
N ARG A 183 -21.15 4.10 -39.45
CA ARG A 183 -19.92 3.49 -38.89
C ARG A 183 -19.01 4.50 -38.22
N ASP A 184 -18.87 5.69 -38.80
CA ASP A 184 -18.04 6.75 -38.23
C ASP A 184 -18.70 7.29 -36.95
N GLN A 185 -20.05 7.42 -36.96
CA GLN A 185 -20.82 7.68 -35.74
C GLN A 185 -20.65 6.59 -34.68
N ALA A 186 -20.66 5.31 -35.05
CA ALA A 186 -20.43 4.21 -34.11
C ALA A 186 -19.04 4.32 -33.46
N ARG A 187 -17.98 4.49 -34.26
CA ARG A 187 -16.61 4.64 -33.75
C ARG A 187 -16.44 5.88 -32.87
N LEU A 188 -17.06 7.01 -33.21
CA LEU A 188 -17.13 8.20 -32.35
C LEU A 188 -17.78 7.88 -30.99
N ARG A 189 -18.93 7.19 -31.00
CA ARG A 189 -19.67 6.81 -29.80
C ARG A 189 -18.95 5.79 -28.92
N LEU A 190 -18.21 4.85 -29.50
CA LEU A 190 -17.40 3.90 -28.74
C LEU A 190 -16.28 4.62 -27.96
N ILE A 191 -15.51 5.51 -28.61
CA ILE A 191 -14.46 6.27 -27.93
C ILE A 191 -15.06 7.23 -26.89
N LEU A 192 -16.20 7.88 -27.19
CA LEU A 192 -16.94 8.67 -26.19
C LEU A 192 -17.36 7.84 -24.99
N GLY A 193 -17.89 6.63 -25.20
CA GLY A 193 -18.26 5.70 -24.13
C GLY A 193 -17.08 5.32 -23.24
N GLU A 194 -15.91 5.07 -23.84
CA GLU A 194 -14.67 4.80 -23.11
C GLU A 194 -14.16 6.02 -22.31
N LEU A 195 -14.22 7.22 -22.89
CA LEU A 195 -13.84 8.45 -22.20
C LEU A 195 -14.79 8.80 -21.05
N PHE A 196 -16.11 8.62 -21.23
CA PHE A 196 -17.10 8.84 -20.16
C PHE A 196 -16.97 7.80 -19.04
N ALA A 197 -16.69 6.53 -19.36
CA ALA A 197 -16.42 5.50 -18.35
C ALA A 197 -15.17 5.85 -17.52
N ARG A 198 -14.11 6.36 -18.17
CA ARG A 198 -12.91 6.87 -17.47
C ARG A 198 -13.10 8.22 -16.76
N ALA A 199 -14.18 8.94 -17.04
CA ALA A 199 -14.59 10.16 -16.34
C ALA A 199 -15.67 9.92 -15.28
N GLU A 200 -15.94 8.65 -14.91
CA GLU A 200 -17.00 8.21 -13.99
C GLU A 200 -18.44 8.63 -14.39
N ARG A 201 -18.63 9.12 -15.61
CA ARG A 201 -19.92 9.55 -16.18
C ARG A 201 -20.69 8.36 -16.74
N TYR A 202 -20.98 7.39 -15.87
CA TYR A 202 -21.44 6.06 -16.24
C TYR A 202 -22.75 6.05 -17.06
N ASP A 203 -23.70 6.96 -16.80
CA ASP A 203 -24.92 7.06 -17.60
C ASP A 203 -24.63 7.45 -19.07
N GLU A 204 -23.80 8.46 -19.29
CA GLU A 204 -23.41 8.91 -20.64
C GLU A 204 -22.51 7.87 -21.34
N ALA A 205 -21.66 7.17 -20.57
CA ALA A 205 -20.89 6.05 -21.07
C ALA A 205 -21.79 4.94 -21.61
N ALA A 206 -22.79 4.53 -20.81
CA ALA A 206 -23.71 3.47 -21.19
C ALA A 206 -24.54 3.82 -22.44
N ASP A 207 -25.08 5.03 -22.51
CA ASP A 207 -25.88 5.49 -23.65
C ASP A 207 -25.05 5.66 -24.93
N ALA A 208 -23.80 6.13 -24.82
CA ALA A 208 -22.87 6.17 -25.94
C ALA A 208 -22.55 4.77 -26.46
N LEU A 209 -22.19 3.83 -25.56
CA LEU A 209 -21.88 2.43 -25.91
C LEU A 209 -23.08 1.73 -26.56
N ARG A 210 -24.26 1.76 -25.93
CA ARG A 210 -25.52 1.21 -26.46
C ARG A 210 -25.84 1.70 -27.88
N THR A 211 -25.51 2.97 -28.18
CA THR A 211 -25.81 3.61 -29.46
C THR A 211 -24.67 3.45 -30.50
N GLY A 212 -23.49 2.95 -30.10
CA GLY A 212 -22.37 2.63 -30.98
C GLY A 212 -22.30 1.15 -31.38
N ILE A 213 -22.40 0.25 -30.39
CA ILE A 213 -22.24 -1.21 -30.52
C ILE A 213 -23.05 -1.87 -31.66
N PRO A 214 -24.30 -1.46 -31.99
CA PRO A 214 -25.09 -2.10 -33.04
C PRO A 214 -24.59 -1.89 -34.48
N ASP A 215 -23.77 -0.86 -34.74
CA ASP A 215 -23.19 -0.57 -36.06
C ASP A 215 -21.70 -0.93 -36.17
N GLU A 216 -21.08 -1.38 -35.06
CA GLU A 216 -19.75 -1.98 -35.08
C GLU A 216 -19.79 -3.44 -35.56
N ARG A 217 -18.82 -3.76 -36.43
CA ARG A 217 -18.72 -4.98 -37.24
C ARG A 217 -17.56 -5.87 -36.87
N ASP A 218 -16.52 -5.31 -36.26
CA ASP A 218 -15.40 -6.10 -35.76
C ASP A 218 -15.83 -6.82 -34.46
N ALA A 219 -15.58 -8.13 -34.39
CA ALA A 219 -16.08 -8.97 -33.30
C ALA A 219 -15.41 -8.62 -31.95
N ASP A 220 -14.08 -8.45 -31.96
CA ASP A 220 -13.29 -8.17 -30.76
C ASP A 220 -13.52 -6.74 -30.26
N THR A 221 -13.57 -5.76 -31.17
CA THR A 221 -13.93 -4.36 -30.84
C THR A 221 -15.34 -4.28 -30.25
N ALA A 222 -16.32 -4.99 -30.84
CA ALA A 222 -17.68 -5.02 -30.30
C ALA A 222 -17.76 -5.77 -28.95
N ALA A 223 -17.03 -6.86 -28.77
CA ALA A 223 -16.98 -7.59 -27.51
C ALA A 223 -16.30 -6.77 -26.40
N ARG A 224 -15.20 -6.06 -26.70
CA ARG A 224 -14.56 -5.11 -25.76
C ARG A 224 -15.51 -3.98 -25.36
N ALA A 225 -16.26 -3.42 -26.31
CA ALA A 225 -17.28 -2.41 -26.02
C ALA A 225 -18.46 -2.95 -25.17
N LEU A 226 -18.85 -4.22 -25.36
CA LEU A 226 -19.89 -4.89 -24.58
C LEU A 226 -19.39 -5.30 -23.18
N LEU A 227 -18.13 -5.73 -23.05
CA LEU A 227 -17.44 -5.92 -21.77
C LEU A 227 -17.38 -4.62 -20.96
N LEU A 228 -16.96 -3.53 -21.60
CA LEU A 228 -16.97 -2.20 -20.97
C LEU A 228 -18.38 -1.76 -20.58
N LEU A 229 -19.38 -1.98 -21.43
CA LEU A 229 -20.78 -1.70 -21.08
C LEU A 229 -21.22 -2.51 -19.85
N GLY A 230 -20.83 -3.79 -19.76
CA GLY A 230 -21.07 -4.61 -18.56
C GLY A 230 -20.47 -4.00 -17.29
N GLN A 231 -19.19 -3.60 -17.35
CA GLN A 231 -18.49 -2.95 -16.23
C GLN A 231 -19.14 -1.60 -15.85
N VAL A 232 -19.60 -0.82 -16.83
CA VAL A 232 -20.33 0.44 -16.61
C VAL A 232 -21.69 0.19 -15.97
N GLU A 233 -22.44 -0.82 -16.41
CA GLU A 233 -23.72 -1.19 -15.79
C GLU A 233 -23.56 -1.71 -14.36
N GLU A 234 -22.47 -2.42 -14.05
CA GLU A 234 -22.14 -2.81 -12.66
C GLU A 234 -21.95 -1.59 -11.74
N GLN A 235 -21.25 -0.55 -12.18
CA GLN A 235 -21.08 0.69 -11.41
C GLN A 235 -22.41 1.46 -11.25
N ARG A 236 -23.35 1.31 -12.21
CA ARG A 236 -24.71 1.85 -12.14
C ARG A 236 -25.68 0.97 -11.33
N GLY A 237 -25.22 -0.15 -10.77
CA GLY A 237 -26.05 -1.13 -10.04
C GLY A 237 -27.06 -1.88 -10.91
N GLN A 238 -26.90 -1.87 -12.24
CA GLN A 238 -27.86 -2.44 -13.21
C GLN A 238 -27.46 -3.88 -13.57
N PHE A 239 -27.43 -4.77 -12.58
CA PHE A 239 -26.78 -6.08 -12.68
C PHE A 239 -27.37 -7.02 -13.77
N ASP A 240 -28.68 -6.98 -14.02
CA ASP A 240 -29.27 -7.70 -15.17
C ASP A 240 -28.78 -7.13 -16.52
N ALA A 241 -28.67 -5.79 -16.65
CA ALA A 241 -28.18 -5.16 -17.87
C ALA A 241 -26.68 -5.43 -18.08
N ALA A 242 -25.90 -5.54 -17.01
CA ALA A 242 -24.51 -5.98 -17.06
C ALA A 242 -24.40 -7.45 -17.52
N ALA A 243 -25.19 -8.36 -16.92
CA ALA A 243 -25.22 -9.76 -17.31
C ALA A 243 -25.68 -9.99 -18.76
N ASP A 244 -26.60 -9.16 -19.25
CA ASP A 244 -27.02 -9.13 -20.65
C ASP A 244 -25.92 -8.61 -21.58
N ALA A 245 -25.24 -7.51 -21.23
CA ALA A 245 -24.11 -6.99 -22.01
C ALA A 245 -22.96 -8.01 -22.10
N TYR A 246 -22.65 -8.72 -21.00
CA TYR A 246 -21.66 -9.79 -20.99
C TYR A 246 -22.09 -11.05 -21.75
N ARG A 247 -23.39 -11.40 -21.79
CA ARG A 247 -23.89 -12.43 -22.72
C ARG A 247 -23.62 -11.99 -24.16
N ASP A 248 -24.08 -10.80 -24.51
CA ASP A 248 -23.99 -10.27 -25.87
C ASP A 248 -22.53 -10.14 -26.34
N ALA A 249 -21.58 -9.89 -25.42
CA ALA A 249 -20.14 -9.91 -25.71
C ALA A 249 -19.63 -11.29 -26.15
N ALA A 250 -20.03 -12.36 -25.46
CA ALA A 250 -19.68 -13.72 -25.85
C ALA A 250 -20.39 -14.14 -27.16
N ASP A 251 -21.65 -13.75 -27.34
CA ASP A 251 -22.44 -14.03 -28.54
C ASP A 251 -21.89 -13.33 -29.82
N ARG A 252 -20.96 -12.35 -29.69
CA ARG A 252 -20.20 -11.80 -30.84
C ARG A 252 -19.18 -12.77 -31.44
N GLN A 253 -18.88 -13.90 -30.79
CA GLN A 253 -17.81 -14.85 -31.15
C GLN A 253 -16.42 -14.17 -31.26
N PRO A 254 -15.95 -13.47 -30.20
CA PRO A 254 -14.64 -12.83 -30.19
C PRO A 254 -13.49 -13.83 -29.95
N ALA A 255 -12.26 -13.31 -29.87
CA ALA A 255 -11.10 -14.03 -29.36
C ALA A 255 -11.37 -14.65 -27.96
N TYR A 256 -10.77 -15.82 -27.72
CA TYR A 256 -11.05 -16.67 -26.56
C TYR A 256 -10.93 -15.93 -25.20
N GLU A 257 -9.91 -15.09 -24.99
CA GLU A 257 -9.75 -14.33 -23.74
C GLU A 257 -10.90 -13.35 -23.47
N LEU A 258 -11.51 -12.80 -24.53
CA LEU A 258 -12.69 -11.92 -24.42
C LEU A 258 -13.96 -12.74 -24.15
N GLU A 259 -14.13 -13.90 -24.79
CA GLU A 259 -15.24 -14.83 -24.51
C GLU A 259 -15.17 -15.35 -23.06
N TYR A 260 -13.97 -15.73 -22.61
CA TYR A 260 -13.69 -16.18 -21.24
C TYR A 260 -14.05 -15.10 -20.22
N ALA A 261 -13.49 -13.90 -20.36
CA ALA A 261 -13.73 -12.80 -19.43
C ALA A 261 -15.21 -12.38 -19.38
N ALA A 262 -15.91 -12.40 -20.52
CA ALA A 262 -17.33 -12.12 -20.61
C ALA A 262 -18.18 -13.17 -19.88
N ASN A 263 -17.94 -14.47 -20.14
CA ASN A 263 -18.67 -15.54 -19.44
C ASN A 263 -18.39 -15.53 -17.94
N LEU A 264 -17.16 -15.22 -17.50
CA LEU A 264 -16.81 -15.17 -16.08
C LEU A 264 -17.46 -13.98 -15.36
N SER A 265 -17.37 -12.77 -15.91
CA SER A 265 -18.07 -11.60 -15.34
C SER A 265 -19.58 -11.81 -15.30
N ARG A 266 -20.16 -12.39 -16.36
CA ARG A 266 -21.58 -12.79 -16.37
C ARG A 266 -21.92 -13.79 -15.25
N ALA A 267 -21.10 -14.82 -15.04
CA ALA A 267 -21.36 -15.83 -14.02
C ALA A 267 -21.36 -15.24 -12.60
N LEU A 268 -20.40 -14.36 -12.33
CA LEU A 268 -20.29 -13.66 -11.04
C LEU A 268 -21.45 -12.69 -10.84
N VAL A 269 -21.72 -11.78 -11.77
CA VAL A 269 -22.79 -10.78 -11.64
C VAL A 269 -24.18 -11.44 -11.53
N LEU A 270 -24.45 -12.50 -12.30
CA LEU A 270 -25.71 -13.25 -12.18
C LEU A 270 -25.92 -13.80 -10.76
N ALA A 271 -24.88 -14.33 -10.13
CA ALA A 271 -25.02 -15.11 -8.91
C ALA A 271 -24.68 -14.38 -7.59
N LEU A 272 -23.93 -13.29 -7.66
CA LEU A 272 -23.55 -12.48 -6.50
C LEU A 272 -24.40 -11.20 -6.38
N ASP A 273 -24.90 -10.67 -7.50
CA ASP A 273 -25.51 -9.32 -7.54
C ASP A 273 -26.93 -9.28 -8.11
N ALA A 274 -27.21 -9.97 -9.22
CA ALA A 274 -28.53 -9.99 -9.86
C ALA A 274 -29.52 -10.97 -9.19
N GLY A 275 -29.11 -11.73 -8.18
CA GLY A 275 -29.95 -12.74 -7.50
C GLY A 275 -30.29 -13.98 -8.36
N ARG A 276 -29.78 -14.08 -9.58
CA ARG A 276 -30.01 -15.17 -10.57
C ARG A 276 -29.00 -16.31 -10.39
N GLN A 277 -28.87 -16.74 -9.14
CA GLN A 277 -27.80 -17.60 -8.65
C GLN A 277 -27.71 -18.96 -9.35
N SER A 278 -28.84 -19.59 -9.67
CA SER A 278 -28.85 -20.85 -10.42
C SER A 278 -28.23 -20.73 -11.80
N GLU A 279 -28.42 -19.60 -12.50
CA GLU A 279 -27.88 -19.38 -13.85
C GLU A 279 -26.37 -19.13 -13.82
N GLY A 280 -25.89 -18.32 -12.87
CA GLY A 280 -24.45 -18.09 -12.68
C GLY A 280 -23.72 -19.37 -12.22
N LEU A 281 -24.35 -20.16 -11.34
CA LEU A 281 -23.85 -21.46 -10.89
C LEU A 281 -23.82 -22.50 -12.02
N GLU A 282 -24.81 -22.53 -12.92
CA GLU A 282 -24.75 -23.37 -14.12
C GLU A 282 -23.64 -22.92 -15.08
N LEU A 283 -23.52 -21.60 -15.32
CA LEU A 283 -22.54 -21.02 -16.22
C LEU A 283 -21.11 -21.30 -15.77
N ILE A 284 -20.77 -21.06 -14.50
CA ILE A 284 -19.43 -21.37 -13.97
C ILE A 284 -19.18 -22.88 -13.97
N ARG A 285 -20.17 -23.72 -13.63
CA ARG A 285 -20.07 -25.18 -13.75
C ARG A 285 -19.91 -25.66 -15.20
N ARG A 286 -20.24 -24.86 -16.22
CA ARG A 286 -19.89 -25.13 -17.61
C ARG A 286 -18.45 -24.73 -17.91
N MET A 287 -18.01 -23.56 -17.45
CA MET A 287 -16.62 -23.10 -17.61
C MET A 287 -15.61 -24.07 -16.98
N ARG A 288 -15.89 -24.59 -15.78
CA ARG A 288 -15.08 -25.64 -15.12
C ARG A 288 -14.91 -26.94 -15.93
N ARG A 289 -15.77 -27.19 -16.92
CA ARG A 289 -15.82 -28.41 -17.75
C ARG A 289 -15.35 -28.19 -19.20
N ASP A 290 -14.95 -26.99 -19.58
CA ASP A 290 -14.34 -26.73 -20.88
C ASP A 290 -12.81 -26.73 -20.75
N ASP A 291 -12.15 -27.73 -21.36
CA ASP A 291 -10.71 -27.95 -21.30
C ASP A 291 -9.88 -26.72 -21.76
N LYS A 292 -10.45 -25.81 -22.56
CA LYS A 292 -9.80 -24.53 -22.91
C LYS A 292 -9.41 -23.73 -21.67
N ASN A 293 -10.27 -23.74 -20.65
CA ASN A 293 -10.11 -22.96 -19.42
C ASN A 293 -9.03 -23.53 -18.49
N TYR A 294 -8.25 -24.53 -18.91
CA TYR A 294 -7.18 -25.15 -18.10
C TYR A 294 -6.18 -24.13 -17.54
N GLN A 295 -5.75 -23.15 -18.34
CA GLN A 295 -4.83 -22.09 -17.88
C GLN A 295 -5.48 -21.16 -16.84
N HIS A 296 -6.80 -21.02 -16.90
CA HIS A 296 -7.60 -20.16 -16.04
C HIS A 296 -8.26 -20.90 -14.86
N ARG A 297 -8.00 -22.22 -14.70
CA ARG A 297 -8.70 -23.10 -13.74
C ARG A 297 -8.81 -22.49 -12.35
N ALA A 298 -7.71 -21.94 -11.82
CA ALA A 298 -7.69 -21.38 -10.48
C ALA A 298 -8.61 -20.15 -10.31
N GLU A 299 -8.75 -19.27 -11.31
CA GLU A 299 -9.72 -18.15 -11.25
C GLU A 299 -11.16 -18.69 -11.33
N VAL A 300 -11.41 -19.68 -12.20
CA VAL A 300 -12.73 -20.32 -12.37
C VAL A 300 -13.16 -21.06 -11.09
N GLU A 301 -12.24 -21.74 -10.39
CA GLU A 301 -12.52 -22.40 -9.11
C GLU A 301 -12.73 -21.40 -7.97
N LEU A 302 -11.97 -20.29 -7.90
CA LEU A 302 -12.27 -19.21 -6.93
C LEU A 302 -13.64 -18.59 -7.18
N ALA A 303 -14.00 -18.35 -8.44
CA ALA A 303 -15.32 -17.85 -8.80
C ALA A 303 -16.42 -18.87 -8.46
N TYR A 304 -16.19 -20.17 -8.69
CA TYR A 304 -17.10 -21.24 -8.27
C TYR A 304 -17.30 -21.26 -6.75
N GLY A 305 -16.21 -21.21 -5.98
CA GLY A 305 -16.25 -21.15 -4.52
C GLY A 305 -16.98 -19.92 -3.97
N ARG A 306 -16.79 -18.73 -4.56
CA ARG A 306 -17.56 -17.52 -4.22
C ARG A 306 -19.05 -17.68 -4.51
N ILE A 307 -19.42 -18.30 -5.64
CA ILE A 307 -20.81 -18.55 -6.03
C ILE A 307 -21.45 -19.61 -5.12
N LEU A 308 -20.71 -20.66 -4.74
CA LEU A 308 -21.14 -21.64 -3.74
C LEU A 308 -21.39 -21.01 -2.37
N ALA A 309 -20.51 -20.09 -1.94
CA ALA A 309 -20.65 -19.38 -0.67
C ALA A 309 -21.95 -18.54 -0.64
N ALA A 310 -22.21 -17.79 -1.70
CA ALA A 310 -23.46 -17.05 -1.86
C ALA A 310 -24.70 -17.98 -1.93
N ALA A 311 -24.53 -19.23 -2.38
CA ALA A 311 -25.57 -20.25 -2.43
C ALA A 311 -25.77 -21.03 -1.11
N GLY A 312 -25.09 -20.63 -0.02
CA GLY A 312 -25.14 -21.33 1.26
C GLY A 312 -24.50 -22.72 1.25
N GLN A 313 -23.78 -23.08 0.17
CA GLN A 313 -23.03 -24.34 0.05
C GLN A 313 -21.67 -24.22 0.76
N GLU A 314 -21.71 -23.86 2.04
CA GLU A 314 -20.58 -23.34 2.83
C GLU A 314 -19.32 -24.23 2.82
N GLU A 315 -19.44 -25.52 3.14
CA GLU A 315 -18.30 -26.43 3.17
C GLU A 315 -17.74 -26.71 1.76
N GLU A 316 -18.60 -26.85 0.74
CA GLU A 316 -18.14 -27.01 -0.65
C GLU A 316 -17.38 -25.75 -1.12
N ALA A 317 -17.86 -24.56 -0.73
CA ALA A 317 -17.21 -23.29 -1.01
C ALA A 317 -15.84 -23.17 -0.34
N LEU A 318 -15.76 -23.49 0.96
CA LEU A 318 -14.51 -23.43 1.73
C LEU A 318 -13.47 -24.42 1.21
N THR A 319 -13.87 -25.66 0.92
CA THR A 319 -12.98 -26.66 0.29
C THR A 319 -12.48 -26.17 -1.06
N THR A 320 -13.39 -25.76 -1.96
CA THR A 320 -13.03 -25.25 -3.30
C THR A 320 -12.01 -24.11 -3.23
N MET A 321 -12.27 -23.08 -2.41
CA MET A 321 -11.36 -21.91 -2.32
C MET A 321 -10.04 -22.24 -1.60
N ARG A 322 -10.03 -23.20 -0.67
CA ARG A 322 -8.80 -23.68 -0.03
C ARG A 322 -7.96 -24.50 -0.99
N ASP A 323 -8.56 -25.41 -1.75
CA ASP A 323 -7.84 -26.32 -2.65
C ASP A 323 -7.09 -25.53 -3.74
N VAL A 324 -7.63 -24.39 -4.19
CA VAL A 324 -6.92 -23.45 -5.07
C VAL A 324 -5.57 -23.01 -4.50
N LEU A 325 -5.43 -22.79 -3.18
CA LEU A 325 -4.15 -22.41 -2.55
C LEU A 325 -3.03 -23.46 -2.72
N TYR A 326 -3.39 -24.68 -3.13
CA TYR A 326 -2.51 -25.81 -3.36
C TYR A 326 -2.41 -26.21 -4.85
N ASP A 327 -3.14 -25.55 -5.76
CA ASP A 327 -3.10 -25.84 -7.19
C ASP A 327 -1.69 -25.57 -7.76
N PRO A 328 -0.99 -26.56 -8.34
CA PRO A 328 0.33 -26.39 -8.95
C PRO A 328 0.40 -25.34 -10.08
N LEU A 329 -0.75 -24.91 -10.61
CA LEU A 329 -0.87 -23.84 -11.60
C LEU A 329 -0.78 -22.43 -10.99
N LEU A 330 -0.85 -22.24 -9.66
CA LEU A 330 -0.63 -20.95 -8.98
C LEU A 330 0.85 -20.49 -8.98
N GLN A 331 1.55 -20.57 -10.12
CA GLN A 331 2.93 -20.07 -10.24
C GLN A 331 2.96 -18.55 -10.48
N GLY A 332 2.34 -17.81 -9.56
CA GLY A 332 2.29 -16.34 -9.54
C GLY A 332 1.67 -15.83 -8.24
N GLY A 333 2.35 -14.90 -7.55
CA GLY A 333 1.93 -14.43 -6.23
C GLY A 333 0.56 -13.74 -6.20
N SER A 334 0.16 -13.12 -7.32
CA SER A 334 -1.07 -12.30 -7.40
C SER A 334 -2.35 -13.13 -7.17
N LEU A 335 -2.53 -14.24 -7.89
CA LEU A 335 -3.75 -15.05 -7.78
C LEU A 335 -3.82 -15.82 -6.45
N ARG A 336 -2.66 -16.18 -5.87
CA ARG A 336 -2.58 -16.68 -4.49
C ARG A 336 -3.01 -15.60 -3.49
N GLY A 337 -2.58 -14.35 -3.68
CA GLY A 337 -2.98 -13.21 -2.87
C GLY A 337 -4.49 -12.97 -2.93
N GLU A 338 -5.10 -12.99 -4.12
CA GLU A 338 -6.55 -12.91 -4.29
C GLU A 338 -7.27 -14.08 -3.59
N ALA A 339 -6.80 -15.33 -3.76
CA ALA A 339 -7.40 -16.48 -3.07
C ALA A 339 -7.44 -16.30 -1.54
N HIS A 340 -6.41 -15.69 -0.95
CA HIS A 340 -6.43 -15.31 0.46
C HIS A 340 -7.46 -14.20 0.76
N VAL A 341 -7.64 -13.18 -0.08
CA VAL A 341 -8.73 -12.19 0.08
C VAL A 341 -10.11 -12.84 -0.01
N ARG A 342 -10.36 -13.72 -0.99
CA ARG A 342 -11.67 -14.39 -1.16
C ARG A 342 -12.01 -15.30 0.03
N LEU A 343 -11.01 -15.97 0.60
CA LEU A 343 -11.17 -16.70 1.86
C LEU A 343 -11.42 -15.79 3.07
N ALA A 344 -10.82 -14.59 3.12
CA ALA A 344 -11.14 -13.62 4.16
C ALA A 344 -12.56 -13.05 4.04
N GLU A 345 -13.02 -12.74 2.82
CA GLU A 345 -14.42 -12.36 2.53
C GLU A 345 -15.38 -13.46 3.00
N PHE A 346 -15.07 -14.72 2.70
CA PHE A 346 -15.83 -15.88 3.16
C PHE A 346 -15.89 -16.01 4.69
N TYR A 347 -14.75 -15.96 5.39
CA TYR A 347 -14.74 -16.03 6.85
C TYR A 347 -15.48 -14.84 7.50
N ARG A 348 -15.32 -13.63 6.93
CA ARG A 348 -15.98 -12.39 7.39
C ARG A 348 -17.50 -12.42 7.26
N ASP A 349 -18.02 -12.86 6.11
CA ASP A 349 -19.43 -12.67 5.75
C ASP A 349 -20.28 -13.94 5.89
N VAL A 350 -19.69 -15.13 5.74
CA VAL A 350 -20.41 -16.41 5.90
C VAL A 350 -20.25 -16.98 7.30
N ARG A 351 -19.02 -17.01 7.84
CA ARG A 351 -18.75 -17.58 9.19
C ARG A 351 -18.79 -16.56 10.33
N GLY A 352 -18.67 -15.27 10.04
CA GLY A 352 -18.48 -14.24 11.06
C GLY A 352 -17.15 -14.37 11.82
N ASP A 353 -16.19 -15.13 11.29
CA ASP A 353 -14.88 -15.33 11.90
C ASP A 353 -13.89 -14.25 11.44
N PHE A 354 -13.95 -13.10 12.12
CA PHE A 354 -13.05 -11.98 11.87
C PHE A 354 -11.58 -12.30 12.20
N VAL A 355 -11.28 -13.34 12.99
CA VAL A 355 -9.92 -13.73 13.38
C VAL A 355 -9.25 -14.51 12.25
N LEU A 356 -9.94 -15.51 11.68
CA LEU A 356 -9.47 -16.19 10.47
C LEU A 356 -9.49 -15.26 9.26
N ALA A 357 -10.47 -14.35 9.14
CA ALA A 357 -10.45 -13.31 8.12
C ALA A 357 -9.20 -12.42 8.23
N SER A 358 -8.79 -12.00 9.45
CA SER A 358 -7.53 -11.27 9.65
C SER A 358 -6.32 -12.05 9.17
N ALA A 359 -6.16 -13.31 9.60
CA ALA A 359 -4.99 -14.12 9.22
C ALA A 359 -4.88 -14.32 7.69
N HIS A 360 -6.02 -14.41 7.01
CA HIS A 360 -6.07 -14.43 5.55
C HIS A 360 -5.75 -13.06 4.92
N LEU A 361 -6.25 -11.94 5.48
CA LEU A 361 -5.93 -10.58 5.03
C LEU A 361 -4.46 -10.19 5.25
N ASP A 362 -3.87 -10.53 6.39
CA ASP A 362 -2.44 -10.31 6.68
C ASP A 362 -1.56 -11.04 5.64
N THR A 363 -1.97 -12.27 5.26
CA THR A 363 -1.30 -13.01 4.19
C THR A 363 -1.51 -12.33 2.82
N ALA A 364 -2.74 -11.91 2.51
CA ALA A 364 -3.04 -11.22 1.25
C ALA A 364 -2.27 -9.89 1.12
N ALA A 365 -2.16 -9.10 2.18
CA ALA A 365 -1.45 -7.81 2.20
C ALA A 365 0.08 -7.93 2.01
N THR A 366 0.65 -9.13 2.19
CA THR A 366 2.07 -9.41 1.86
C THR A 366 2.26 -10.03 0.48
N ALA A 367 1.25 -10.73 -0.05
CA ALA A 367 1.29 -11.37 -1.38
C ALA A 367 0.84 -10.44 -2.52
N LEU A 368 -0.16 -9.59 -2.28
CA LEU A 368 -0.63 -8.56 -3.20
C LEU A 368 0.20 -7.29 -3.01
N ARG A 369 0.80 -6.80 -4.08
CA ARG A 369 1.22 -5.40 -4.13
C ARG A 369 -0.03 -4.57 -4.35
N THR A 370 -0.42 -3.73 -3.40
CA THR A 370 -1.43 -2.70 -3.64
C THR A 370 -1.00 -1.90 -4.87
N PRO A 371 -1.84 -1.71 -5.89
CA PRO A 371 -1.46 -0.93 -7.06
C PRO A 371 -1.39 0.55 -6.67
N THR A 372 -0.18 1.04 -6.38
CA THR A 372 0.10 2.39 -5.83
C THR A 372 -0.10 3.55 -6.82
N GLY A 373 -0.91 3.35 -7.87
CA GLY A 373 -1.32 4.41 -8.77
C GLY A 373 -2.62 5.03 -8.28
N THR A 374 -2.57 6.30 -7.89
CA THR A 374 -3.76 7.13 -7.61
C THR A 374 -4.65 7.34 -8.83
N ASP A 375 -4.10 7.11 -10.02
CA ASP A 375 -4.62 7.62 -11.30
C ASP A 375 -5.24 6.50 -12.16
N VAL A 376 -5.67 5.39 -11.53
CA VAL A 376 -6.17 4.19 -12.22
C VAL A 376 -7.66 3.98 -11.90
N ASN A 377 -8.50 4.06 -12.94
CA ASN A 377 -9.93 3.79 -12.81
C ASN A 377 -10.20 2.29 -12.66
N TYR A 378 -10.45 1.87 -11.43
CA TYR A 378 -10.79 0.49 -11.07
C TYR A 378 -12.28 0.19 -11.28
N THR A 379 -12.57 -1.07 -11.55
CA THR A 379 -13.94 -1.62 -11.52
C THR A 379 -14.28 -2.16 -10.15
N ARG A 380 -15.57 -2.45 -9.92
CA ARG A 380 -16.08 -3.13 -8.73
C ARG A 380 -15.49 -4.54 -8.49
N ALA A 381 -14.80 -5.13 -9.47
CA ALA A 381 -14.10 -6.41 -9.31
C ALA A 381 -12.70 -6.27 -8.66
N ALA A 382 -12.14 -5.05 -8.61
CA ALA A 382 -10.78 -4.80 -8.12
C ALA A 382 -10.62 -5.02 -6.60
N LEU A 383 -9.39 -5.28 -6.18
CA LEU A 383 -8.99 -5.46 -4.79
C LEU A 383 -8.10 -4.29 -4.34
N THR A 384 -8.71 -3.21 -3.85
CA THR A 384 -8.01 -2.02 -3.33
C THR A 384 -7.73 -2.13 -1.83
N ASP A 385 -6.79 -1.33 -1.34
CA ASP A 385 -6.56 -1.02 0.08
C ASP A 385 -6.37 -2.20 1.04
N ILE A 386 -6.01 -3.38 0.53
CA ILE A 386 -5.85 -4.62 1.29
C ILE A 386 -4.98 -4.48 2.56
N PRO A 387 -3.87 -3.69 2.60
CA PRO A 387 -3.14 -3.46 3.84
C PRO A 387 -3.91 -2.67 4.91
N ALA A 388 -4.77 -1.73 4.52
CA ALA A 388 -5.62 -0.98 5.45
C ALA A 388 -6.75 -1.88 5.98
N VAL A 389 -7.37 -2.68 5.11
CA VAL A 389 -8.36 -3.70 5.51
C VAL A 389 -7.74 -4.73 6.45
N ALA A 390 -6.54 -5.24 6.14
CA ALA A 390 -5.81 -6.15 7.03
C ALA A 390 -5.54 -5.51 8.40
N SER A 391 -5.05 -4.26 8.44
CA SER A 391 -4.80 -3.54 9.69
C SER A 391 -6.05 -3.39 10.56
N ALA A 392 -7.21 -3.09 9.96
CA ALA A 392 -8.49 -2.98 10.67
C ALA A 392 -8.96 -4.31 11.26
N PHE A 393 -8.81 -5.42 10.53
CA PHE A 393 -9.14 -6.77 11.00
C PHE A 393 -8.18 -7.25 12.10
N ASN A 394 -6.89 -6.97 11.94
CA ASN A 394 -5.84 -7.37 12.88
C ASN A 394 -5.99 -6.66 14.22
N ALA A 395 -6.36 -5.36 14.21
CA ALA A 395 -6.75 -4.63 15.41
C ALA A 395 -7.91 -5.32 16.15
N TYR A 396 -9.00 -5.69 15.46
CA TYR A 396 -10.09 -6.44 16.10
C TYR A 396 -9.64 -7.81 16.63
N ALA A 397 -8.89 -8.58 15.83
CA ALA A 397 -8.47 -9.93 16.17
C ALA A 397 -7.59 -9.98 17.44
N GLN A 398 -6.71 -9.00 17.65
CA GLN A 398 -5.90 -8.88 18.88
C GLN A 398 -6.74 -8.61 20.13
N VAL A 399 -7.86 -7.90 20.01
CA VAL A 399 -8.81 -7.68 21.12
C VAL A 399 -9.65 -8.92 21.35
N ALA A 400 -10.18 -9.52 20.27
CA ALA A 400 -11.01 -10.73 20.33
C ALA A 400 -10.28 -11.91 20.98
N ALA A 401 -8.98 -12.07 20.73
CA ALA A 401 -8.15 -13.09 21.39
C ALA A 401 -8.06 -12.87 22.92
N ARG A 402 -7.75 -11.63 23.36
CA ARG A 402 -7.72 -11.27 24.79
C ARG A 402 -9.10 -11.42 25.45
N LEU A 403 -10.16 -11.07 24.73
CA LEU A 403 -11.54 -11.22 25.20
C LEU A 403 -11.91 -12.69 25.41
N ALA A 404 -11.59 -13.58 24.45
CA ALA A 404 -11.81 -15.01 24.58
C ALA A 404 -11.01 -15.64 25.73
N GLU A 405 -9.78 -15.16 25.99
CA GLU A 405 -8.99 -15.54 27.16
C GLU A 405 -9.67 -15.07 28.47
N ALA A 406 -10.10 -13.82 28.56
CA ALA A 406 -10.78 -13.28 29.73
C ALA A 406 -12.14 -13.95 30.01
N ASP A 407 -12.92 -14.28 28.98
CA ASP A 407 -14.15 -15.07 29.09
C ASP A 407 -13.84 -16.50 29.62
N SER A 408 -12.83 -17.18 29.06
CA SER A 408 -12.42 -18.53 29.48
C SER A 408 -11.87 -18.59 30.91
N LEU A 409 -11.05 -17.60 31.30
CA LEU A 409 -10.52 -17.49 32.66
C LEU A 409 -11.63 -17.20 33.66
N LEU A 410 -12.61 -16.33 33.32
CA LEU A 410 -13.72 -16.04 34.22
C LEU A 410 -14.66 -17.26 34.37
N GLU A 411 -14.91 -18.03 33.30
CA GLU A 411 -15.67 -19.29 33.36
C GLU A 411 -15.04 -20.24 34.39
N LEU A 412 -13.74 -20.54 34.24
CA LEU A 412 -12.97 -21.38 35.16
C LEU A 412 -12.89 -20.79 36.59
N GLY A 413 -12.88 -19.46 36.70
CA GLY A 413 -12.90 -18.74 37.98
C GLY A 413 -14.21 -18.88 38.75
N LEU A 414 -15.35 -19.01 38.05
CA LEU A 414 -16.69 -19.05 38.63
C LEU A 414 -17.20 -20.46 39.02
N LEU A 415 -16.53 -21.53 38.56
CA LEU A 415 -16.83 -22.91 38.99
C LEU A 415 -16.63 -23.09 40.50
N ASP A 416 -17.42 -23.95 41.16
CA ASP A 416 -17.09 -24.42 42.51
C ASP A 416 -15.80 -25.27 42.52
N ASP A 417 -15.24 -25.57 43.69
CA ASP A 417 -13.94 -26.25 43.77
C ASP A 417 -13.96 -27.71 43.28
N GLU A 418 -15.12 -28.40 43.31
CA GLU A 418 -15.23 -29.77 42.79
C GLU A 418 -15.35 -29.76 41.26
N ALA A 419 -16.21 -28.90 40.71
CA ALA A 419 -16.35 -28.67 39.28
C ALA A 419 -15.05 -28.14 38.65
N PHE A 420 -14.37 -27.21 39.31
CA PHE A 420 -13.06 -26.70 38.90
C PHE A 420 -12.02 -27.82 38.88
N ALA A 421 -11.89 -28.59 39.96
CA ALA A 421 -10.94 -29.70 40.01
C ALA A 421 -11.27 -30.81 38.98
N ALA A 422 -12.55 -31.00 38.62
CA ALA A 422 -12.94 -31.89 37.54
C ALA A 422 -12.53 -31.35 36.16
N ARG A 423 -12.81 -30.07 35.88
CA ARG A 423 -12.49 -29.40 34.61
C ARG A 423 -10.98 -29.31 34.37
N ILE A 424 -10.17 -29.04 35.40
CA ILE A 424 -8.71 -29.07 35.27
C ILE A 424 -8.20 -30.48 34.92
N ARG A 425 -8.70 -31.54 35.57
CA ARG A 425 -8.33 -32.94 35.21
C ARG A 425 -8.73 -33.31 33.79
N GLU A 426 -9.86 -32.80 33.31
CA GLU A 426 -10.31 -32.99 31.92
C GLU A 426 -9.35 -32.31 30.93
N ILE A 427 -8.98 -31.05 31.18
CA ILE A 427 -8.02 -30.29 30.35
C ILE A 427 -6.63 -30.96 30.38
N GLU A 428 -6.17 -31.47 31.53
CA GLU A 428 -4.92 -32.23 31.60
C GLU A 428 -4.97 -33.54 30.80
N ALA A 429 -6.09 -34.26 30.83
CA ALA A 429 -6.29 -35.47 30.03
C ALA A 429 -6.30 -35.15 28.53
N GLN A 430 -7.02 -34.10 28.10
CA GLN A 430 -7.06 -33.63 26.71
C GLN A 430 -5.67 -33.19 26.23
N ARG A 431 -4.92 -32.40 27.02
CA ARG A 431 -3.55 -31.99 26.68
C ARG A 431 -2.59 -33.20 26.59
N LEU A 432 -2.75 -34.20 27.45
CA LEU A 432 -1.96 -35.43 27.41
C LEU A 432 -2.31 -36.30 26.20
N GLU A 433 -3.57 -36.34 25.79
CA GLU A 433 -3.98 -37.03 24.57
C GLU A 433 -3.50 -36.31 23.30
N ALA A 434 -3.72 -35.00 23.18
CA ALA A 434 -3.22 -34.21 22.05
C ALA A 434 -1.69 -34.32 21.91
N PHE A 435 -0.96 -34.29 23.03
CA PHE A 435 0.48 -34.54 23.06
C PHE A 435 0.83 -35.94 22.51
N ARG A 436 0.10 -36.99 22.91
CA ARG A 436 0.30 -38.36 22.39
C ARG A 436 -0.04 -38.49 20.91
N GLN A 437 -1.09 -37.81 20.43
CA GLN A 437 -1.48 -37.80 19.03
C GLN A 437 -0.42 -37.10 18.17
N GLU A 438 0.09 -35.95 18.60
CA GLU A 438 1.19 -35.26 17.89
C GLU A 438 2.50 -36.07 17.93
N GLN A 439 2.83 -36.74 19.04
CA GLN A 439 3.98 -37.65 19.08
C GLN A 439 3.83 -38.85 18.13
N ARG A 440 2.61 -39.37 17.93
CA ARG A 440 2.34 -40.41 16.91
C ARG A 440 2.51 -39.86 15.50
N ARG A 441 1.85 -38.74 15.19
CA ARG A 441 1.93 -38.07 13.87
C ARG A 441 3.38 -37.75 13.49
N LEU A 442 4.18 -37.25 14.44
CA LEU A 442 5.61 -36.99 14.22
C LEU A 442 6.45 -38.26 14.08
N ALA A 443 6.06 -39.39 14.68
CA ALA A 443 6.70 -40.68 14.48
C ALA A 443 6.30 -41.32 13.14
N GLU A 444 5.04 -41.17 12.73
CA GLU A 444 4.49 -41.61 11.44
C GLU A 444 5.17 -40.85 10.30
N THR A 445 5.18 -39.51 10.32
CA THR A 445 5.89 -38.70 9.32
C THR A 445 7.40 -38.94 9.29
N ARG A 446 8.03 -39.33 10.42
CA ARG A 446 9.43 -39.79 10.42
C ARG A 446 9.59 -41.16 9.77
N ALA A 447 8.71 -42.11 10.08
CA ALA A 447 8.74 -43.44 9.46
C ALA A 447 8.47 -43.38 7.94
N GLU A 448 7.58 -42.49 7.50
CA GLU A 448 7.35 -42.18 6.07
C GLU A 448 8.61 -41.61 5.41
N GLN A 449 9.29 -40.66 6.08
CA GLN A 449 10.55 -40.08 5.58
C GLN A 449 11.69 -41.10 5.56
N GLU A 450 11.83 -41.96 6.58
CA GLU A 450 12.81 -43.05 6.64
C GLU A 450 12.52 -44.15 5.61
N PHE A 451 11.24 -44.41 5.31
CA PHE A 451 10.82 -45.33 4.26
C PHE A 451 11.12 -44.76 2.86
N ALA A 452 10.77 -43.49 2.62
CA ALA A 452 11.02 -42.79 1.36
C ALA A 452 12.52 -42.52 1.09
N ALA A 453 13.33 -42.33 2.14
CA ALA A 453 14.80 -42.21 2.05
C ALA A 453 15.52 -43.55 1.81
N GLY A 454 14.78 -44.68 1.82
CA GLY A 454 15.34 -46.03 1.75
C GLY A 454 15.46 -46.64 3.15
N GLY A 455 14.57 -47.60 3.44
CA GLY A 455 14.43 -48.20 4.76
C GLY A 455 15.69 -48.91 5.32
N PRO A 456 15.67 -49.30 6.62
CA PRO A 456 16.86 -49.63 7.40
C PRO A 456 17.55 -50.94 7.01
N GLY A 457 18.30 -50.91 5.90
CA GLY A 457 19.24 -51.97 5.54
C GLY A 457 19.59 -52.07 4.06
N LEU A 458 20.54 -51.25 3.60
CA LEU A 458 21.67 -51.70 2.76
C LEU A 458 22.74 -50.60 2.58
N THR A 459 23.97 -51.03 2.27
CA THR A 459 25.16 -50.21 1.90
C THR A 459 25.54 -49.04 2.81
N GLY A 460 26.57 -49.25 3.65
CA GLY A 460 27.30 -48.13 4.25
C GLY A 460 28.24 -47.46 3.24
N GLY A 461 28.12 -46.14 3.09
CA GLY A 461 29.02 -45.32 2.27
C GLY A 461 29.00 -43.87 2.75
N GLN A 462 30.09 -43.42 3.40
CA GLN A 462 30.21 -42.03 3.86
C GLN A 462 30.54 -41.09 2.70
N GLN A 463 29.50 -40.57 2.06
CA GLN A 463 29.61 -39.41 1.17
C GLN A 463 29.10 -38.18 1.95
N PRO A 464 29.96 -37.21 2.33
CA PRO A 464 29.47 -35.97 2.94
C PRO A 464 28.82 -35.10 1.85
N THR A 465 27.51 -34.90 1.95
CA THR A 465 26.75 -33.96 1.12
C THR A 465 26.78 -32.57 1.75
N ASP A 466 27.06 -31.54 0.95
CA ASP A 466 27.13 -30.15 1.43
C ASP A 466 25.80 -29.64 2.03
N PRO A 467 25.84 -28.87 3.13
CA PRO A 467 24.65 -28.36 3.82
C PRO A 467 24.01 -27.14 3.14
N THR A 468 24.35 -26.86 1.87
CA THR A 468 24.00 -25.64 1.13
C THR A 468 23.02 -25.86 -0.02
N ALA A 469 22.58 -27.09 -0.28
CA ALA A 469 21.52 -27.36 -1.26
C ALA A 469 20.16 -26.87 -0.73
N PRO A 470 19.45 -25.95 -1.41
CA PRO A 470 18.11 -25.54 -1.00
C PRO A 470 17.13 -26.69 -1.21
N ALA A 471 16.54 -27.20 -0.13
CA ALA A 471 15.58 -28.30 -0.17
C ALA A 471 14.33 -27.89 -0.98
N GLN A 472 14.13 -28.51 -2.15
CA GLN A 472 12.98 -28.24 -2.99
C GLN A 472 11.70 -28.80 -2.35
N THR A 473 10.77 -27.88 -2.03
CA THR A 473 9.33 -28.14 -1.96
C THR A 473 8.88 -29.40 -1.20
N ALA A 474 9.23 -29.49 0.09
CA ALA A 474 8.41 -30.20 1.07
C ALA A 474 7.40 -29.24 1.71
N GLU A 475 6.23 -29.73 2.13
CA GLU A 475 5.04 -28.92 2.44
C GLU A 475 5.13 -28.16 3.79
N ALA A 476 5.87 -27.04 3.79
CA ALA A 476 6.26 -26.31 5.00
C ALA A 476 5.12 -25.54 5.70
N GLY A 477 4.19 -24.96 4.93
CA GLY A 477 3.19 -24.01 5.42
C GLY A 477 3.77 -22.65 5.85
N PHE A 478 2.90 -21.70 6.21
CA PHE A 478 3.22 -20.28 6.42
C PHE A 478 4.37 -19.99 7.41
N LEU A 479 4.60 -20.86 8.40
CA LEU A 479 5.65 -20.70 9.42
C LEU A 479 6.71 -21.82 9.40
N SER A 480 6.76 -22.64 8.35
CA SER A 480 7.59 -23.86 8.23
C SER A 480 7.43 -24.91 9.34
N TYR A 481 6.47 -24.72 10.26
CA TYR A 481 6.28 -25.52 11.47
C TYR A 481 5.92 -26.99 11.19
N ARG A 482 5.47 -27.31 9.98
CA ARG A 482 5.06 -28.66 9.56
C ARG A 482 6.21 -29.56 9.14
N VAL A 483 7.41 -29.01 8.88
CA VAL A 483 8.60 -29.76 8.48
C VAL A 483 9.56 -29.84 9.67
N PRO A 484 9.63 -30.99 10.41
CA PRO A 484 10.38 -31.05 11.66
C PRO A 484 11.87 -30.73 11.49
N ALA A 485 12.48 -31.12 10.37
CA ALA A 485 13.86 -30.77 10.05
C ALA A 485 14.07 -29.26 9.88
N SER A 486 13.09 -28.53 9.34
CA SER A 486 13.13 -27.06 9.24
C SER A 486 12.93 -26.43 10.61
N VAL A 487 12.02 -26.94 11.45
CA VAL A 487 11.86 -26.47 12.84
C VAL A 487 13.13 -26.70 13.66
N GLU A 488 13.76 -27.86 13.54
CA GLU A 488 14.99 -28.20 14.25
C GLU A 488 16.16 -27.33 13.75
N ALA A 489 16.33 -27.19 12.43
CA ALA A 489 17.36 -26.32 11.84
C ALA A 489 17.14 -24.84 12.16
N ASN A 490 15.90 -24.36 12.16
CA ASN A 490 15.55 -22.99 12.54
C ASN A 490 15.76 -22.75 14.03
N ARG A 491 15.46 -23.73 14.90
CA ARG A 491 15.76 -23.66 16.35
C ARG A 491 17.27 -23.60 16.60
N LEU A 492 18.04 -24.47 15.94
CA LEU A 492 19.50 -24.49 16.02
C LEU A 492 20.13 -23.21 15.44
N ALA A 493 19.59 -22.68 14.33
CA ALA A 493 20.02 -21.40 13.78
C ALA A 493 19.68 -20.23 14.71
N PHE A 494 18.50 -20.23 15.32
CA PHE A 494 18.08 -19.25 16.31
C PHE A 494 19.00 -19.28 17.54
N GLN A 495 19.25 -20.45 18.12
CA GLN A 495 20.19 -20.61 19.25
C GLN A 495 21.63 -20.23 18.85
N ARG A 496 22.07 -20.52 17.62
CA ARG A 496 23.40 -20.13 17.12
C ARG A 496 23.56 -18.62 16.94
N ILE A 497 22.51 -17.91 16.52
CA ILE A 497 22.55 -16.45 16.26
C ILE A 497 22.28 -15.65 17.54
N TRP A 498 21.34 -16.11 18.38
CA TRP A 498 20.81 -15.33 19.50
C TRP A 498 21.12 -15.92 20.89
N GLY A 499 21.44 -17.22 20.98
CA GLY A 499 21.51 -17.96 22.24
C GLY A 499 20.14 -18.36 22.80
N ASP A 500 20.12 -18.94 24.00
CA ASP A 500 18.91 -19.29 24.75
C ASP A 500 18.25 -18.04 25.36
N ARG A 501 17.69 -17.18 24.50
CA ARG A 501 16.99 -15.95 24.88
C ARG A 501 15.64 -16.29 25.55
N PRO A 502 15.29 -15.68 26.69
CA PRO A 502 13.97 -15.84 27.29
C PRO A 502 12.88 -15.19 26.42
N LEU A 503 11.66 -15.72 26.49
CA LEU A 503 10.50 -15.20 25.77
C LEU A 503 10.02 -13.89 26.41
N VAL A 504 10.48 -12.75 25.88
CA VAL A 504 10.12 -11.41 26.37
C VAL A 504 9.77 -10.45 25.23
N PRO A 505 8.94 -9.42 25.48
CA PRO A 505 8.71 -8.35 24.51
C PRO A 505 10.03 -7.71 24.07
N ASN A 506 10.24 -7.59 22.76
CA ASN A 506 11.50 -7.12 22.17
C ASN A 506 12.75 -7.96 22.52
N TRP A 507 12.64 -9.29 22.72
CA TRP A 507 13.78 -10.20 23.03
C TRP A 507 15.04 -10.06 22.14
N ARG A 508 14.91 -9.50 20.93
CA ARG A 508 16.03 -9.16 20.03
C ARG A 508 16.93 -8.03 20.56
N ARG A 509 16.45 -7.20 21.49
CA ARG A 509 17.24 -6.19 22.20
C ARG A 509 17.86 -6.82 23.44
N GLN A 510 19.18 -6.83 23.52
CA GLN A 510 19.91 -7.41 24.66
C GLN A 510 19.53 -6.76 26.00
N SER A 511 19.34 -5.44 26.02
CA SER A 511 18.87 -4.71 27.21
C SER A 511 17.47 -5.11 27.69
N ALA A 512 16.57 -5.56 26.80
CA ALA A 512 15.26 -6.07 27.21
C ALA A 512 15.37 -7.45 27.89
N VAL A 513 16.34 -8.26 27.47
CA VAL A 513 16.66 -9.55 28.11
C VAL A 513 17.37 -9.33 29.45
N GLU A 514 18.32 -8.40 29.52
CA GLU A 514 19.04 -8.07 30.77
C GLU A 514 18.11 -7.45 31.82
N ALA A 515 17.21 -6.54 31.42
CA ALA A 515 16.17 -6.00 32.30
C ALA A 515 15.20 -7.08 32.82
N SER A 516 14.84 -8.06 31.98
CA SER A 516 14.03 -9.21 32.40
C SER A 516 14.76 -10.10 33.41
N VAL A 517 16.05 -10.38 33.21
CA VAL A 517 16.85 -11.21 34.11
C VAL A 517 16.98 -10.54 35.49
N VAL A 518 17.16 -9.22 35.53
CA VAL A 518 17.18 -8.44 36.79
C VAL A 518 15.82 -8.46 37.50
N ALA A 519 14.70 -8.40 36.76
CA ALA A 519 13.37 -8.51 37.35
C ALA A 519 13.11 -9.90 37.99
N THR A 520 13.63 -10.98 37.39
CA THR A 520 13.41 -12.36 37.90
C THR A 520 14.20 -12.74 39.16
N ASP A 521 15.25 -12.01 39.55
CA ASP A 521 16.00 -12.31 40.79
C ASP A 521 15.38 -11.63 42.05
N VAL A 522 14.33 -10.81 41.90
CA VAL A 522 13.63 -10.12 43.02
C VAL A 522 12.36 -10.85 43.48
N GLY A 523 11.69 -11.58 42.59
CA GLY A 523 10.57 -12.47 42.92
C GLY A 523 10.89 -13.89 42.47
N GLY A 524 10.87 -14.86 43.39
CA GLY A 524 11.44 -16.21 43.18
C GLY A 524 10.73 -17.10 42.16
N GLY A 525 10.86 -16.77 40.86
CA GLY A 525 10.29 -17.47 39.73
C GLY A 525 11.34 -18.06 38.77
N LEU A 526 11.21 -19.38 38.53
CA LEU A 526 11.77 -20.18 37.42
C LEU A 526 12.87 -19.55 36.54
N ARG A 527 14.11 -20.05 36.68
CA ARG A 527 15.23 -19.74 35.77
C ARG A 527 15.04 -20.41 34.40
N PRO A 528 15.22 -19.71 33.25
CA PRO A 528 15.02 -20.28 31.91
C PRO A 528 15.94 -21.46 31.53
N SER A 529 17.04 -21.67 32.24
CA SER A 529 18.04 -22.71 31.94
C SER A 529 17.59 -24.16 32.20
N THR A 530 16.33 -24.39 32.56
CA THR A 530 15.75 -25.74 32.71
C THR A 530 15.08 -26.27 31.44
N PHE A 531 14.67 -25.41 30.49
CA PHE A 531 13.92 -25.83 29.29
C PHE A 531 14.76 -26.62 28.26
N GLY A 532 16.09 -26.67 28.41
CA GLY A 532 16.98 -27.49 27.58
C GLY A 532 16.96 -28.99 27.88
N ASN A 533 16.43 -29.40 29.04
CA ASN A 533 16.09 -30.79 29.33
C ASN A 533 14.57 -30.96 29.15
N GLY A 534 14.15 -31.99 28.40
CA GLY A 534 12.74 -32.36 28.33
C GLY A 534 12.18 -32.61 29.74
N PHE A 535 10.93 -32.18 29.99
CA PHE A 535 10.29 -32.32 31.29
C PHE A 535 10.42 -33.77 31.81
N PRO A 536 10.78 -33.99 33.08
CA PRO A 536 11.05 -35.32 33.63
C PRO A 536 9.76 -36.12 33.87
N GLY A 537 9.16 -36.56 32.76
CA GLY A 537 7.87 -37.25 32.66
C GLY A 537 7.34 -37.07 31.24
N GLY A 538 7.04 -38.18 30.53
CA GLY A 538 6.67 -38.16 29.11
C GLY A 538 5.25 -37.64 28.84
N GLY A 539 5.01 -36.35 29.06
CA GLY A 539 3.74 -35.67 28.87
C GLY A 539 3.91 -34.16 28.64
N PRO A 540 2.80 -33.41 28.47
CA PRO A 540 2.84 -31.96 28.30
C PRO A 540 3.34 -31.25 29.57
N PRO A 541 3.87 -30.02 29.47
CA PRO A 541 4.22 -29.22 30.64
C PRO A 541 2.98 -28.96 31.54
N PRO A 542 3.17 -28.82 32.87
CA PRO A 542 2.08 -28.60 33.81
C PRO A 542 1.27 -27.33 33.46
N LEU A 543 0.00 -27.29 33.87
CA LEU A 543 -0.81 -26.08 33.78
C LEU A 543 -0.33 -25.05 34.79
N ASP A 544 -0.20 -23.79 34.36
CA ASP A 544 -0.26 -22.66 35.28
C ASP A 544 -1.74 -22.33 35.55
N LEU A 545 -2.11 -22.27 36.82
CA LEU A 545 -3.46 -21.93 37.28
C LEU A 545 -3.52 -20.53 37.90
N THR A 546 -2.38 -19.83 37.99
CA THR A 546 -2.25 -18.49 38.59
C THR A 546 -3.13 -17.42 37.93
N PRO A 547 -3.37 -17.42 36.59
CA PRO A 547 -4.25 -16.44 35.95
C PRO A 547 -5.75 -16.60 36.29
N ILE A 548 -6.17 -17.71 36.90
CA ILE A 548 -7.59 -18.03 37.08
C ILE A 548 -8.17 -17.31 38.31
N PRO A 549 -9.18 -16.42 38.16
CA PRO A 549 -9.73 -15.62 39.25
C PRO A 549 -10.61 -16.45 40.21
N ARG A 550 -9.98 -17.14 41.15
CA ARG A 550 -10.66 -17.93 42.21
C ARG A 550 -11.14 -17.08 43.41
N THR A 551 -10.90 -15.76 43.43
CA THR A 551 -11.35 -14.86 44.51
C THR A 551 -12.33 -13.80 44.01
N PRO A 552 -13.29 -13.32 44.83
CA PRO A 552 -14.25 -12.30 44.40
C PRO A 552 -13.61 -11.00 43.90
N SER A 553 -12.48 -10.58 44.49
CA SER A 553 -11.75 -9.40 44.03
C SER A 553 -11.08 -9.60 42.67
N ALA A 554 -10.50 -10.77 42.41
CA ALA A 554 -9.94 -11.10 41.10
C ALA A 554 -11.03 -11.23 40.03
N GLN A 555 -12.21 -11.76 40.39
CA GLN A 555 -13.36 -11.86 39.48
C GLN A 555 -13.93 -10.49 39.11
N ILE A 556 -13.98 -9.55 40.06
CA ILE A 556 -14.37 -8.16 39.79
C ILE A 556 -13.33 -7.47 38.90
N ALA A 557 -12.04 -7.66 39.16
CA ALA A 557 -10.97 -7.09 38.33
C ALA A 557 -11.03 -7.61 36.88
N LEU A 558 -11.14 -8.92 36.67
CA LEU A 558 -11.22 -9.50 35.32
C LEU A 558 -12.53 -9.12 34.60
N ARG A 559 -13.65 -8.88 35.31
CA ARG A 559 -14.87 -8.33 34.70
C ARG A 559 -14.67 -6.90 34.21
N ALA A 560 -14.02 -6.03 34.97
CA ALA A 560 -13.73 -4.67 34.54
C ALA A 560 -12.74 -4.63 33.35
N GLU A 561 -11.76 -5.56 33.31
CA GLU A 561 -10.91 -5.78 32.13
C GLU A 561 -11.74 -6.28 30.94
N ARG A 562 -12.64 -7.24 31.14
CA ARG A 562 -13.51 -7.78 30.09
C ARG A 562 -14.49 -6.74 29.53
N ALA A 563 -15.07 -5.88 30.37
CA ALA A 563 -15.85 -4.73 29.93
C ALA A 563 -15.03 -3.81 29.02
N SER A 564 -13.78 -3.54 29.39
CA SER A 564 -12.85 -2.72 28.62
C SER A 564 -12.49 -3.37 27.27
N LEU A 565 -12.24 -4.69 27.25
CA LEU A 565 -11.99 -5.47 26.03
C LEU A 565 -13.22 -5.53 25.11
N ARG A 566 -14.43 -5.68 25.67
CA ARG A 566 -15.69 -5.65 24.92
C ARG A 566 -15.95 -4.28 24.31
N TYR A 567 -15.67 -3.20 25.05
CA TYR A 567 -15.71 -1.83 24.54
C TYR A 567 -14.68 -1.58 23.42
N GLU A 568 -13.44 -2.06 23.57
CA GLU A 568 -12.39 -1.95 22.56
C GLU A 568 -12.76 -2.71 21.26
N ALA A 569 -13.29 -3.94 21.40
CA ALA A 569 -13.75 -4.77 20.29
C ALA A 569 -14.99 -4.19 19.58
N ALA A 570 -15.94 -3.61 20.34
CA ALA A 570 -17.11 -2.93 19.82
C ALA A 570 -16.73 -1.66 19.03
N ASN A 571 -15.76 -0.88 19.51
CA ASN A 571 -15.20 0.26 18.78
C ASN A 571 -14.58 -0.17 17.46
N ALA A 572 -13.76 -1.23 17.44
CA ALA A 572 -13.19 -1.77 16.20
C ALA A 572 -14.28 -2.26 15.23
N LEU A 573 -15.30 -2.97 15.71
CA LEU A 573 -16.44 -3.39 14.89
C LEU A 573 -17.20 -2.21 14.27
N PHE A 574 -17.51 -1.18 15.07
CA PHE A 574 -18.28 -0.03 14.61
C PHE A 574 -17.47 0.89 13.69
N LEU A 575 -16.32 1.37 14.17
CA LEU A 575 -15.56 2.45 13.54
C LEU A 575 -14.66 1.96 12.40
N SER A 576 -14.10 0.74 12.50
CA SER A 576 -13.13 0.22 11.53
C SER A 576 -13.73 -0.82 10.59
N LEU A 577 -14.74 -1.60 11.03
CA LEU A 577 -15.32 -2.71 10.28
C LEU A 577 -16.76 -2.47 9.80
N SER A 578 -17.37 -1.33 10.14
CA SER A 578 -18.76 -0.96 9.78
C SER A 578 -19.79 -2.04 10.13
N ARG A 579 -19.66 -2.67 11.31
CA ARG A 579 -20.57 -3.70 11.86
C ARG A 579 -21.32 -3.18 13.11
N PRO A 580 -22.26 -2.21 12.97
CA PRO A 580 -22.95 -1.61 14.11
C PRO A 580 -23.80 -2.61 14.90
N ASP A 581 -24.42 -3.61 14.25
CA ASP A 581 -25.21 -4.64 14.95
C ASP A 581 -24.37 -5.47 15.93
N SER A 582 -23.18 -5.92 15.50
CA SER A 582 -22.25 -6.66 16.35
C SER A 582 -21.66 -5.77 17.46
N ALA A 583 -21.38 -4.50 17.16
CA ALA A 583 -20.87 -3.55 18.14
C ALA A 583 -21.89 -3.26 19.26
N ALA A 584 -23.18 -3.10 18.93
CA ALA A 584 -24.24 -2.86 19.92
C ALA A 584 -24.32 -3.98 20.96
N VAL A 585 -24.21 -5.24 20.51
CA VAL A 585 -24.20 -6.41 21.39
C VAL A 585 -22.99 -6.39 22.33
N LEU A 586 -21.79 -6.13 21.81
CA LEU A 586 -20.58 -6.06 22.65
C LEU A 586 -20.60 -4.87 23.63
N TYR A 587 -21.11 -3.70 23.24
CA TYR A 587 -21.30 -2.59 24.17
C TYR A 587 -22.32 -2.91 25.27
N THR A 588 -23.42 -3.60 24.94
CA THR A 588 -24.40 -4.05 25.94
C THR A 588 -23.75 -5.02 26.94
N LEU A 589 -23.00 -6.00 26.44
CA LEU A 589 -22.23 -6.96 27.25
C LEU A 589 -21.07 -6.32 28.04
N ALA A 590 -20.62 -5.11 27.67
CA ALA A 590 -19.66 -4.33 28.44
C ALA A 590 -20.34 -3.54 29.59
N LEU A 591 -21.58 -3.08 29.41
CA LEU A 591 -22.39 -2.51 30.50
C LEU A 591 -22.76 -3.58 31.54
N GLU A 592 -23.10 -4.80 31.11
CA GLU A 592 -23.42 -5.92 32.00
C GLU A 592 -22.24 -6.39 32.88
N ASP A 593 -21.02 -6.31 32.36
CA ASP A 593 -19.80 -6.65 33.12
C ASP A 593 -19.47 -5.60 34.20
N GLY A 594 -19.83 -4.35 33.96
CA GLY A 594 -19.55 -3.20 34.82
C GLY A 594 -18.10 -2.70 34.75
N GLY A 595 -17.88 -1.48 35.24
CA GLY A 595 -16.56 -0.85 35.28
C GLY A 595 -16.50 0.27 36.30
N SER A 596 -15.54 1.21 36.15
CA SER A 596 -15.69 2.51 36.78
C SER A 596 -16.86 3.27 36.14
N GLU A 597 -17.46 4.21 36.88
CA GLU A 597 -18.60 4.97 36.36
C GLU A 597 -18.27 5.72 35.07
N ASP A 598 -17.04 6.26 34.94
CA ASP A 598 -16.61 6.97 33.73
C ASP A 598 -16.54 6.04 32.51
N VAL A 599 -16.07 4.80 32.68
CA VAL A 599 -16.06 3.79 31.62
C VAL A 599 -17.49 3.37 31.29
N THR A 600 -18.37 3.22 32.30
CA THR A 600 -19.79 2.91 32.10
C THR A 600 -20.49 4.02 31.30
N ARG A 601 -20.22 5.30 31.62
CA ARG A 601 -20.72 6.47 30.86
C ARG A 601 -20.18 6.50 29.42
N GLN A 602 -18.91 6.17 29.20
CA GLN A 602 -18.31 6.07 27.85
C GLN A 602 -18.94 4.94 27.02
N ILE A 603 -19.09 3.74 27.59
CA ILE A 603 -19.75 2.60 26.92
C ILE A 603 -21.20 2.97 26.57
N ARG A 604 -21.96 3.57 27.51
CA ARG A 604 -23.35 3.97 27.29
C ARG A 604 -23.47 5.03 26.17
N PHE A 605 -22.54 5.98 26.11
CA PHE A 605 -22.49 6.97 25.02
C PHE A 605 -22.19 6.29 23.67
N ALA A 606 -21.20 5.40 23.61
CA ALA A 606 -20.87 4.68 22.38
C ALA A 606 -22.00 3.75 21.89
N LEU A 607 -22.74 3.13 22.81
CA LEU A 607 -23.96 2.39 22.48
C LEU A 607 -25.05 3.31 21.90
N ALA A 608 -25.24 4.51 22.46
CA ALA A 608 -26.19 5.49 21.93
C ALA A 608 -25.84 5.95 20.51
N GLU A 609 -24.55 6.19 20.23
CA GLU A 609 -24.07 6.49 18.87
C GLU A 609 -24.36 5.33 17.89
N VAL A 610 -24.14 4.08 18.32
CA VAL A 610 -24.45 2.90 17.50
C VAL A 610 -25.94 2.75 17.26
N GLU A 611 -26.79 2.84 18.28
CA GLU A 611 -28.24 2.71 18.10
C GLU A 611 -28.82 3.86 17.26
N ALA A 612 -28.25 5.07 17.34
CA ALA A 612 -28.57 6.16 16.43
C ALA A 612 -28.20 5.82 14.97
N SER A 613 -27.01 5.24 14.74
CA SER A 613 -26.57 4.80 13.40
C SER A 613 -27.46 3.68 12.81
N ARG A 614 -28.05 2.84 13.67
CA ARG A 614 -29.01 1.76 13.31
C ARG A 614 -30.44 2.28 13.11
N GLY A 615 -30.66 3.60 13.19
CA GLY A 615 -31.99 4.22 13.07
C GLY A 615 -32.89 4.03 14.29
N ARG A 616 -32.37 3.49 15.41
CA ARG A 616 -33.13 3.25 16.64
C ARG A 616 -33.11 4.47 17.55
N SER A 617 -33.55 5.61 17.02
CA SER A 617 -33.46 6.90 17.71
C SER A 617 -34.04 6.89 19.12
N ALA A 618 -35.13 6.16 19.38
CA ALA A 618 -35.74 6.07 20.72
C ALA A 618 -34.86 5.34 21.76
N GLU A 619 -34.07 4.34 21.34
CA GLU A 619 -33.13 3.62 22.22
C GLU A 619 -31.90 4.50 22.51
N ALA A 620 -31.33 5.13 21.47
CA ALA A 620 -30.27 6.11 21.61
C ALA A 620 -30.69 7.31 22.49
N GLU A 621 -31.89 7.85 22.28
CA GLU A 621 -32.47 8.94 23.07
C GLU A 621 -32.59 8.60 24.56
N ALA A 622 -32.93 7.36 24.91
CA ALA A 622 -33.02 6.92 26.29
C ALA A 622 -31.61 6.89 26.94
N LEU A 623 -30.63 6.31 26.24
CA LEU A 623 -29.24 6.22 26.68
C LEU A 623 -28.59 7.62 26.84
N TYR A 624 -28.84 8.54 25.91
CA TYR A 624 -28.38 9.94 26.02
C TYR A 624 -29.00 10.66 27.24
N ARG A 625 -30.29 10.45 27.54
CA ARG A 625 -30.94 11.04 28.72
C ARG A 625 -30.40 10.45 30.02
N GLU A 626 -30.17 9.15 30.07
CA GLU A 626 -29.60 8.47 31.24
C GLU A 626 -28.20 9.02 31.60
N ILE A 627 -27.36 9.35 30.62
CA ILE A 627 -26.05 10.01 30.84
C ILE A 627 -26.22 11.42 31.43
N ILE A 628 -27.21 12.18 30.95
CA ILE A 628 -27.51 13.54 31.43
C ILE A 628 -28.08 13.51 32.85
N ASP A 629 -28.93 12.54 33.17
CA ASP A 629 -29.56 12.38 34.49
C ASP A 629 -28.57 11.82 35.54
N GLU A 630 -27.63 10.94 35.14
CA GLU A 630 -26.57 10.41 36.03
C GLU A 630 -25.48 11.45 36.33
N ALA A 631 -25.01 12.20 35.32
CA ALA A 631 -23.80 13.00 35.42
C ALA A 631 -23.89 14.31 34.63
N PRO A 632 -24.79 15.24 35.03
CA PRO A 632 -25.16 16.41 34.23
C PRO A 632 -24.00 17.36 33.92
N GLU A 633 -23.01 17.48 34.80
CA GLU A 633 -21.89 18.43 34.62
C GLU A 633 -20.69 17.82 33.86
N THR A 634 -20.94 16.81 33.01
CA THR A 634 -19.89 16.12 32.23
C THR A 634 -19.95 16.44 30.74
N ALA A 635 -18.79 16.49 30.09
CA ALA A 635 -18.70 16.67 28.63
C ALA A 635 -19.43 15.57 27.83
N LEU A 636 -19.67 14.38 28.40
CA LEU A 636 -20.51 13.34 27.81
C LEU A 636 -22.01 13.68 27.91
N ALA A 637 -22.45 14.29 29.01
CA ALA A 637 -23.81 14.85 29.11
C ALA A 637 -24.00 16.03 28.14
N ASP A 638 -23.00 16.87 27.92
CA ASP A 638 -23.07 17.94 26.90
C ASP A 638 -23.10 17.39 25.48
N ALA A 639 -22.27 16.39 25.16
CA ALA A 639 -22.34 15.69 23.89
C ALA A 639 -23.72 15.05 23.68
N ALA A 640 -24.30 14.45 24.73
CA ALA A 640 -25.65 13.88 24.71
C ALA A 640 -26.73 14.97 24.51
N ARG A 641 -26.63 16.13 25.19
CA ARG A 641 -27.53 17.29 24.99
C ARG A 641 -27.51 17.75 23.53
N LEU A 642 -26.32 17.88 22.94
CA LEU A 642 -26.15 18.25 21.53
C LEU A 642 -26.81 17.24 20.59
N ARG A 643 -26.66 15.91 20.83
CA ARG A 643 -27.35 14.88 20.02
C ARG A 643 -28.87 14.88 20.20
N LEU A 644 -29.37 15.28 21.36
CA LEU A 644 -30.80 15.46 21.64
C LEU A 644 -31.36 16.82 21.16
N GLY A 645 -30.55 17.72 20.62
CA GLY A 645 -30.96 19.10 20.28
C GLY A 645 -31.34 19.95 21.50
N ILE A 646 -30.92 19.54 22.70
CA ILE A 646 -31.10 20.28 23.95
C ILE A 646 -30.01 21.37 24.01
N ALA A 647 -30.40 22.58 24.39
CA ALA A 647 -29.44 23.65 24.64
C ALA A 647 -28.48 23.23 25.78
N VAL A 648 -27.20 23.07 25.45
CA VAL A 648 -26.13 23.07 26.45
C VAL A 648 -26.15 24.42 27.15
N ALA A 649 -26.01 24.42 28.48
CA ALA A 649 -25.82 25.66 29.19
C ALA A 649 -24.44 26.21 28.85
N GLU A 650 -24.38 27.36 28.17
CA GLU A 650 -23.17 28.16 28.14
C GLU A 650 -22.91 28.64 29.58
N GLU A 651 -22.14 27.87 30.34
CA GLU A 651 -21.36 28.49 31.40
C GLU A 651 -20.49 29.56 30.73
N GLU A 652 -20.76 30.82 31.04
CA GLU A 652 -19.72 31.85 31.03
C GLU A 652 -18.70 31.47 32.12
N ALA A 653 -17.93 30.41 31.87
CA ALA A 653 -16.75 30.07 32.63
C ALA A 653 -15.93 31.35 32.71
N GLU A 654 -15.60 31.80 33.92
CA GLU A 654 -14.88 33.06 34.13
C GLU A 654 -13.54 32.96 33.39
N VAL A 655 -13.50 33.53 32.17
CA VAL A 655 -12.46 33.20 31.18
C VAL A 655 -11.15 33.82 31.66
N ASP A 656 -10.41 33.03 32.43
CA ASP A 656 -9.08 33.36 32.93
C ASP A 656 -8.28 33.98 31.77
N PRO A 657 -7.89 35.26 31.84
CA PRO A 657 -7.25 35.93 30.71
C PRO A 657 -5.94 35.24 30.30
N THR A 658 -5.33 34.50 31.23
CA THR A 658 -4.16 33.64 31.01
C THR A 658 -4.47 32.47 30.06
N SER A 659 -5.70 31.95 30.03
CA SER A 659 -6.15 30.91 29.07
C SER A 659 -6.28 31.43 27.64
N VAL A 660 -6.81 32.65 27.45
CA VAL A 660 -6.95 33.30 26.12
C VAL A 660 -5.59 33.70 25.57
N ALA A 661 -4.66 34.14 26.42
CA ALA A 661 -3.28 34.38 26.02
C ALA A 661 -2.58 33.07 25.57
N TYR A 662 -2.81 31.97 26.30
CA TYR A 662 -2.26 30.65 25.95
C TYR A 662 -2.76 30.14 24.59
N GLU A 663 -4.08 30.13 24.34
CA GLU A 663 -4.60 29.61 23.06
C GLU A 663 -4.22 30.51 21.87
N ARG A 664 -4.12 31.84 22.03
CA ARG A 664 -3.58 32.72 20.96
C ARG A 664 -2.13 32.40 20.59
N ALA A 665 -1.29 32.08 21.57
CA ALA A 665 0.08 31.65 21.30
C ALA A 665 0.12 30.26 20.62
N ARG A 666 -0.82 29.38 20.98
CA ARG A 666 -1.01 28.06 20.36
C ARG A 666 -1.58 28.14 18.93
N GLU A 667 -2.40 29.14 18.62
CA GLU A 667 -2.82 29.46 17.24
C GLU A 667 -1.61 29.87 16.41
N ARG A 668 -0.77 30.79 16.89
CA ARG A 668 0.49 31.18 16.22
C ARG A 668 1.44 30.01 16.01
N TRP A 669 1.49 29.05 16.94
CA TRP A 669 2.24 27.79 16.78
C TRP A 669 1.66 26.93 15.65
N ARG A 670 0.33 26.72 15.61
CA ARG A 670 -0.37 26.00 14.51
C ARG A 670 -0.17 26.66 13.14
N GLU A 671 -0.12 28.00 13.10
CA GLU A 671 0.20 28.79 11.89
C GLU A 671 1.68 28.69 11.47
N GLY A 672 2.54 28.02 12.25
CA GLY A 672 3.97 27.89 11.98
C GLY A 672 4.81 29.13 12.31
N ASN A 673 4.26 30.08 13.09
CA ASN A 673 4.93 31.32 13.49
C ASN A 673 5.70 31.12 14.83
N TYR A 674 6.55 30.10 14.87
CA TYR A 674 7.15 29.57 16.10
C TYR A 674 7.89 30.62 16.94
N ALA A 675 8.62 31.55 16.31
CA ALA A 675 9.37 32.58 17.03
C ALA A 675 8.45 33.49 17.88
N THR A 676 7.26 33.85 17.38
CA THR A 676 6.29 34.62 18.16
C THR A 676 5.62 33.73 19.22
N ALA A 677 5.18 32.53 18.84
CA ALA A 677 4.52 31.60 19.75
C ALA A 677 5.38 31.20 20.97
N VAL A 678 6.67 30.92 20.76
CA VAL A 678 7.63 30.63 21.84
C VAL A 678 7.80 31.86 22.73
N GLY A 679 7.94 33.06 22.16
CA GLY A 679 8.04 34.31 22.92
C GLY A 679 6.79 34.61 23.75
N ASP A 680 5.60 34.44 23.18
CA ASP A 680 4.32 34.62 23.88
C ASP A 680 4.18 33.63 25.04
N LEU A 681 4.52 32.34 24.83
CA LEU A 681 4.41 31.30 25.86
C LEU A 681 5.43 31.49 26.99
N LEU A 682 6.67 31.91 26.67
CA LEU A 682 7.66 32.25 27.70
C LEU A 682 7.25 33.50 28.48
N ALA A 683 6.76 34.56 27.80
CA ALA A 683 6.26 35.76 28.46
C ALA A 683 5.07 35.46 29.38
N LEU A 684 4.12 34.63 28.91
CA LEU A 684 3.00 34.17 29.72
C LEU A 684 3.45 33.45 30.99
N ALA A 685 4.50 32.63 30.90
CA ALA A 685 5.09 31.95 32.06
C ALA A 685 5.94 32.86 32.98
N ALA A 686 6.36 34.04 32.51
CA ALA A 686 7.03 35.05 33.30
C ALA A 686 6.02 35.90 34.10
N ASP A 687 4.93 36.32 33.44
CA ASP A 687 3.89 37.17 34.03
C ASP A 687 2.89 36.39 34.92
N SER A 688 2.69 35.09 34.67
CA SER A 688 1.70 34.30 35.42
C SER A 688 2.17 33.94 36.84
N THR A 689 1.44 34.44 37.86
CA THR A 689 1.61 34.02 39.27
C THR A 689 0.88 32.72 39.62
N SER A 690 0.43 31.95 38.62
CA SER A 690 -0.39 30.74 38.79
C SER A 690 0.44 29.47 38.65
N GLU A 691 0.44 28.63 39.70
CA GLU A 691 1.10 27.32 39.74
C GLU A 691 0.61 26.37 38.63
N ALA A 692 -0.63 26.53 38.15
CA ALA A 692 -1.20 25.69 37.11
C ALA A 692 -0.82 26.12 35.68
N VAL A 693 -0.59 27.42 35.45
CA VAL A 693 -0.39 27.97 34.09
C VAL A 693 1.08 28.02 33.70
N ALA A 694 1.97 28.49 34.58
CA ALA A 694 3.38 28.66 34.25
C ALA A 694 4.06 27.36 33.75
N PRO A 695 3.89 26.18 34.39
CA PRO A 695 4.51 24.94 33.92
C PRO A 695 3.95 24.47 32.58
N ARG A 696 2.65 24.72 32.32
CA ARG A 696 1.99 24.39 31.05
C ARG A 696 2.52 25.25 29.91
N ALA A 697 2.69 26.55 30.15
CA ALA A 697 3.23 27.50 29.18
C ALA A 697 4.71 27.24 28.88
N LEU A 698 5.54 26.98 29.90
CA LEU A 698 6.96 26.60 29.72
C LEU A 698 7.13 25.31 28.93
N LEU A 699 6.35 24.26 29.23
CA LEU A 699 6.41 23.01 28.48
C LEU A 699 5.99 23.21 27.01
N ALA A 700 4.93 23.98 26.76
CA ALA A 700 4.50 24.30 25.40
C ALA A 700 5.55 25.12 24.63
N ALA A 701 6.20 26.09 25.28
CA ALA A 701 7.30 26.86 24.69
C ALA A 701 8.48 25.97 24.30
N ALA A 702 8.86 25.02 25.16
CA ALA A 702 9.91 24.05 24.86
C ALA A 702 9.53 23.14 23.69
N THR A 703 8.31 22.59 23.65
CA THR A 703 7.85 21.75 22.52
C THR A 703 7.83 22.54 21.21
N ALA A 704 7.29 23.76 21.20
CA ALA A 704 7.27 24.63 20.02
C ALA A 704 8.68 25.03 19.55
N TYR A 705 9.64 25.23 20.46
CA TYR A 705 11.04 25.49 20.10
C TYR A 705 11.74 24.24 19.55
N ALA A 706 11.40 23.04 20.04
CA ALA A 706 11.93 21.78 19.51
C ALA A 706 11.39 21.49 18.09
N GLU A 707 10.10 21.73 17.83
CA GLU A 707 9.55 21.65 16.47
C GLU A 707 10.16 22.70 15.53
N TRP A 708 10.38 23.93 16.03
CA TRP A 708 11.07 24.97 15.26
C TRP A 708 12.50 24.57 14.91
N ALA A 709 13.24 23.97 15.86
CA ALA A 709 14.59 23.44 15.64
C ALA A 709 14.61 22.33 14.59
N GLN A 710 13.62 21.43 14.62
CA GLN A 710 13.48 20.36 13.64
C GLN A 710 13.12 20.88 12.25
N ARG A 711 12.23 21.88 12.15
CA ARG A 711 11.78 22.48 10.89
C ARG A 711 12.88 23.32 10.22
N ASP A 712 13.48 24.23 10.96
CA ASP A 712 14.51 25.16 10.46
C ASP A 712 15.93 24.55 10.58
N SER A 713 16.02 23.24 10.91
CA SER A 713 17.25 22.43 10.95
C SER A 713 18.40 23.00 11.77
N PHE A 714 18.10 23.62 12.92
CA PHE A 714 19.09 24.13 13.86
C PHE A 714 19.26 23.22 15.09
N ASP A 715 20.40 23.33 15.78
CA ASP A 715 20.63 22.61 17.03
C ASP A 715 19.61 23.05 18.10
N VAL A 716 18.77 22.11 18.52
CA VAL A 716 17.72 22.31 19.53
C VAL A 716 18.28 22.72 20.89
N LEU A 717 19.52 22.36 21.22
CA LEU A 717 20.21 22.79 22.45
C LEU A 717 20.91 24.14 22.33
N ARG A 718 20.86 24.81 21.17
CA ARG A 718 21.44 26.17 21.03
C ARG A 718 20.74 27.16 21.97
N PRO A 719 21.45 28.22 22.42
CA PRO A 719 20.85 29.31 23.19
C PRO A 719 19.60 29.90 22.53
N LEU A 720 18.59 30.19 23.35
CA LEU A 720 17.34 30.81 22.94
C LEU A 720 17.63 32.21 22.34
N PRO A 721 17.02 32.57 21.20
CA PRO A 721 17.17 33.90 20.64
C PRO A 721 16.75 34.99 21.63
N ALA A 722 17.55 36.06 21.74
CA ALA A 722 17.24 37.19 22.63
C ALA A 722 15.89 37.87 22.30
N SER A 723 15.35 37.67 21.10
CA SER A 723 14.03 38.13 20.67
C SER A 723 12.84 37.33 21.22
N VAL A 724 13.06 36.16 21.83
CA VAL A 724 12.00 35.32 22.44
C VAL A 724 12.11 35.21 23.97
N LEU A 725 13.16 35.81 24.57
CA LEU A 725 13.39 35.77 26.01
C LEU A 725 12.69 36.93 26.73
N PRO A 726 11.72 36.67 27.62
CA PRO A 726 11.10 37.72 28.44
C PRO A 726 12.01 38.13 29.60
N ASN A 727 11.90 39.39 30.01
CA ASN A 727 12.65 39.93 31.15
C ASN A 727 12.30 39.20 32.45
N GLY A 728 13.30 38.79 33.23
CA GLY A 728 13.11 38.25 34.58
C GLY A 728 12.69 36.78 34.69
N LEU A 729 12.48 36.06 33.57
CA LEU A 729 12.22 34.61 33.62
C LEU A 729 13.48 33.80 33.98
N PHE A 730 14.65 34.31 33.61
CA PHE A 730 15.97 33.78 33.94
C PHE A 730 16.81 34.84 34.69
N PRO A 731 17.73 34.45 35.58
CA PRO A 731 18.65 35.40 36.21
C PRO A 731 19.64 35.96 35.19
N GLU A 732 19.89 37.28 35.23
CA GLU A 732 20.89 37.90 34.34
C GLU A 732 22.33 37.44 34.68
N PRO A 733 23.20 37.24 33.68
CA PRO A 733 24.59 36.89 33.90
C PRO A 733 25.33 38.05 34.59
N ALA A 734 26.00 37.76 35.71
CA ALA A 734 26.73 38.76 36.46
C ALA A 734 27.84 39.41 35.62
N ALA A 735 27.83 40.74 35.51
CA ALA A 735 28.86 41.49 34.80
C ALA A 735 30.25 41.24 35.43
N THR A 736 31.15 40.60 34.68
CA THR A 736 32.50 40.28 35.14
C THR A 736 33.34 41.54 35.31
N ASP A 737 33.81 41.76 36.54
CA ASP A 737 34.58 42.94 36.93
C ASP A 737 35.90 43.06 36.16
N SER A 738 36.33 44.30 35.88
CA SER A 738 37.54 44.56 35.09
C SER A 738 38.78 44.68 35.98
N LEU A 739 39.89 44.01 35.59
CA LEU A 739 41.21 44.25 36.19
C LEU A 739 42.20 44.85 35.16
N PRO A 740 43.14 45.73 35.57
CA PRO A 740 43.66 46.75 34.66
C PRO A 740 45.09 46.53 34.14
N GLY A 741 45.32 46.92 32.88
CA GLY A 741 46.64 47.08 32.26
C GLY A 741 46.59 48.07 31.09
N ALA A 742 47.39 49.13 31.13
CA ALA A 742 47.37 50.26 30.18
C ALA A 742 48.49 50.15 29.11
N PRO A 743 48.58 51.01 28.05
CA PRO A 743 47.83 52.26 27.81
C PRO A 743 47.29 52.50 26.37
N SER A 744 46.51 53.59 26.22
CA SER A 744 45.85 54.07 24.98
C SER A 744 46.76 54.89 24.03
N PRO A 745 46.24 55.39 22.87
CA PRO A 745 45.77 56.79 22.87
C PRO A 745 44.58 57.19 21.94
N THR A 746 43.76 58.12 22.45
CA THR A 746 43.05 59.26 21.79
C THR A 746 42.07 59.13 20.60
N ASP A 747 40.84 59.58 20.87
CA ASP A 747 39.98 60.55 20.13
C ASP A 747 39.60 60.38 18.64
N THR A 748 38.29 60.35 18.35
CA THR A 748 37.54 61.52 17.79
C THR A 748 36.00 61.34 17.82
N THR A 749 35.30 62.45 18.06
CA THR A 749 33.85 62.65 18.34
C THR A 749 32.89 62.67 17.14
N ALA A 750 31.67 62.11 17.27
CA ALA A 750 30.36 62.64 16.81
C ALA A 750 29.23 61.59 17.08
N ALA A 751 28.11 61.80 17.78
CA ALA A 751 27.08 62.85 17.85
C ALA A 751 25.84 62.59 16.96
N SER A 752 24.67 62.38 17.59
CA SER A 752 23.34 62.11 16.96
C SER A 752 22.64 63.37 16.42
N PRO A 753 21.54 63.23 15.64
CA PRO A 753 20.20 63.39 16.24
C PRO A 753 19.02 62.59 15.60
N GLN A 754 17.84 62.67 16.23
CA GLN A 754 16.47 62.36 15.75
C GLN A 754 15.68 63.69 15.51
N PRO A 755 14.37 63.77 15.13
CA PRO A 755 13.32 62.75 14.86
C PRO A 755 12.54 62.99 13.52
N ASP A 756 11.24 62.63 13.50
CA ASP A 756 10.16 62.92 12.51
C ASP A 756 10.15 62.14 11.17
N GLY A 757 9.00 61.74 10.59
CA GLY A 757 7.61 61.73 11.10
C GLY A 757 6.54 61.45 10.01
N VAL A 758 5.43 60.79 10.39
CA VAL A 758 4.10 60.69 9.69
C VAL A 758 3.99 59.93 8.34
N THR A 759 3.27 58.80 8.41
CA THR A 759 2.28 58.16 7.49
C THR A 759 2.18 58.55 5.99
N PRO A 760 1.91 57.57 5.10
CA PRO A 760 0.65 57.62 4.33
C PRO A 760 -0.13 56.28 4.21
N ARG A 761 -1.34 56.34 3.62
CA ARG A 761 -2.23 55.22 3.31
C ARG A 761 -2.32 54.96 1.79
N ILE A 762 -2.58 53.71 1.41
CA ILE A 762 -3.46 53.21 0.31
C ILE A 762 -3.62 54.09 -0.96
N GLY A 763 -3.26 53.59 -2.15
CA GLY A 763 -3.77 54.14 -3.42
C GLY A 763 -3.23 53.58 -4.76
N ALA A 764 -3.97 52.63 -5.35
CA ALA A 764 -4.18 52.37 -6.80
C ALA A 764 -3.03 52.17 -7.84
N ILE A 765 -3.22 51.11 -8.66
CA ILE A 765 -3.08 50.96 -10.13
C ILE A 765 -2.92 52.30 -10.91
N PRO A 766 -2.09 52.44 -11.98
CA PRO A 766 -1.59 51.46 -12.97
C PRO A 766 -0.02 51.37 -12.99
N ASP A 767 0.76 51.00 -14.03
CA ASP A 767 0.55 50.75 -15.49
C ASP A 767 1.67 49.85 -16.09
N VAL A 768 1.63 49.55 -17.41
CA VAL A 768 2.60 48.72 -18.15
C VAL A 768 3.23 49.47 -19.34
N ARG A 769 4.57 49.54 -19.43
CA ARG A 769 5.28 49.72 -20.73
C ARG A 769 6.79 49.44 -20.73
N GLU A 770 7.24 48.87 -21.85
CA GLU A 770 8.50 49.03 -22.61
C GLU A 770 9.74 49.67 -21.93
N ALA A 771 10.99 49.22 -22.15
CA ALA A 771 11.56 48.02 -22.80
C ALA A 771 13.10 48.03 -22.60
N ASP A 772 13.80 46.90 -22.79
CA ASP A 772 15.13 46.92 -23.43
C ASP A 772 15.58 45.52 -23.95
N GLU A 773 16.44 45.52 -24.96
CA GLU A 773 17.14 44.37 -25.57
C GLU A 773 18.57 44.28 -24.97
N PRO A 774 19.36 43.18 -25.08
CA PRO A 774 20.00 42.87 -26.38
C PRO A 774 20.54 41.44 -26.68
N GLN A 775 20.66 41.16 -27.98
CA GLN A 775 21.80 40.51 -28.67
C GLN A 775 22.02 38.97 -28.68
N VAL A 776 22.96 38.60 -29.58
CA VAL A 776 23.11 37.33 -30.31
C VAL A 776 24.60 37.13 -30.64
N GLU A 777 25.13 35.92 -30.49
CA GLU A 777 26.32 35.31 -31.14
C GLU A 777 26.50 33.88 -30.55
N ALA A 778 27.18 32.88 -31.12
CA ALA A 778 27.63 32.57 -32.48
C ALA A 778 27.95 31.06 -32.58
N ALA A 779 28.15 30.52 -33.79
CA ALA A 779 28.59 29.14 -34.01
C ALA A 779 30.13 29.04 -34.15
N PRO A 780 30.70 27.83 -34.03
CA PRO A 780 31.87 27.43 -34.82
C PRO A 780 31.60 26.21 -35.72
N SER A 781 32.48 25.97 -36.69
CA SER A 781 32.30 25.01 -37.80
C SER A 781 33.51 24.10 -38.03
N GLU A 782 33.23 22.88 -38.50
CA GLU A 782 34.02 21.95 -39.34
C GLU A 782 35.56 22.06 -39.45
N GLN A 783 36.25 20.92 -39.36
CA GLN A 783 37.53 20.68 -40.06
C GLN A 783 37.71 19.20 -40.51
N GLU A 784 38.62 18.96 -41.46
CA GLU A 784 38.51 17.88 -42.46
C GLU A 784 39.08 16.49 -42.10
N ALA A 785 38.31 15.46 -42.49
CA ALA A 785 38.65 14.21 -43.20
C ALA A 785 40.05 13.54 -43.11
N ALA A 786 40.02 12.21 -42.88
CA ALA A 786 41.03 11.25 -43.36
C ALA A 786 40.45 9.84 -43.60
N GLU A 787 40.92 9.15 -44.64
CA GLU A 787 40.57 7.76 -45.06
C GLU A 787 41.85 7.09 -45.63
N PRO A 788 41.90 5.75 -45.89
CA PRO A 788 41.37 4.62 -45.09
C PRO A 788 42.42 3.47 -44.97
N GLN A 789 42.18 2.44 -44.15
CA GLN A 789 42.91 1.15 -44.23
C GLN A 789 42.00 -0.08 -44.09
N ARG A 790 42.47 -1.25 -44.55
CA ARG A 790 41.67 -2.48 -44.76
C ARG A 790 42.11 -3.67 -43.90
N ALA A 791 41.15 -4.32 -43.22
CA ALA A 791 41.07 -5.77 -43.00
C ALA A 791 39.58 -6.10 -42.73
N ALA A 792 38.87 -7.01 -43.41
CA ALA A 792 39.12 -8.40 -43.80
C ALA A 792 38.80 -9.41 -42.67
N GLY A 793 37.56 -9.93 -42.68
CA GLY A 793 37.09 -11.02 -41.81
C GLY A 793 35.58 -11.27 -41.98
N VAL A 794 35.19 -12.46 -42.46
CA VAL A 794 33.79 -12.88 -42.69
C VAL A 794 33.62 -14.34 -42.25
N PRO A 795 32.53 -14.66 -41.54
CA PRO A 795 31.88 -15.97 -41.62
C PRO A 795 30.43 -15.89 -42.12
N ASP A 796 29.87 -17.04 -42.52
CA ASP A 796 28.68 -17.16 -43.36
C ASP A 796 27.30 -17.13 -42.65
N LYS A 797 26.25 -16.90 -43.44
CA LYS A 797 24.84 -17.11 -43.08
C LYS A 797 24.34 -18.50 -43.52
N PRO A 798 23.61 -19.25 -42.68
CA PRO A 798 22.69 -20.28 -43.14
C PRO A 798 21.41 -19.66 -43.73
N GLN A 799 20.71 -20.41 -44.59
CA GLN A 799 19.64 -19.89 -45.46
C GLN A 799 18.24 -20.33 -45.00
N ARG A 800 17.22 -19.49 -45.20
CA ARG A 800 15.79 -19.89 -45.11
C ARG A 800 15.32 -20.43 -46.47
N PRO A 801 14.61 -21.58 -46.54
CA PRO A 801 13.87 -21.98 -47.72
C PRO A 801 12.59 -21.14 -47.91
N ARG A 802 11.98 -21.22 -49.09
CA ARG A 802 10.68 -20.60 -49.43
C ARG A 802 9.55 -21.65 -49.36
N PRO A 803 8.29 -21.24 -49.14
CA PRO A 803 7.15 -22.14 -49.26
C PRO A 803 6.85 -22.50 -50.73
N ALA A 804 6.18 -23.63 -50.93
CA ALA A 804 5.59 -24.03 -52.21
C ALA A 804 4.24 -24.75 -51.97
N ASP A 805 3.24 -24.28 -52.72
CA ASP A 805 1.97 -24.86 -53.19
C ASP A 805 1.30 -26.07 -52.48
N ARG A 806 -0.05 -25.99 -52.43
CA ARG A 806 -0.97 -27.09 -52.08
C ARG A 806 -1.03 -28.15 -53.19
N PRO A 807 -1.54 -29.34 -52.84
CA PRO A 807 -2.70 -29.89 -53.53
C PRO A 807 -3.89 -30.09 -52.58
N ASP A 808 -5.06 -30.42 -53.15
CA ASP A 808 -6.34 -30.52 -52.44
C ASP A 808 -6.77 -31.98 -52.15
N GLU A 809 -7.91 -32.10 -51.46
CA GLU A 809 -8.87 -33.24 -51.43
C GLU A 809 -8.74 -34.46 -50.48
N GLU A 810 -9.93 -34.79 -49.96
CA GLU A 810 -10.49 -36.05 -49.44
C GLU A 810 -10.25 -36.58 -48.01
N GLU A 811 -11.29 -37.27 -47.53
CA GLU A 811 -11.61 -37.61 -46.14
C GLU A 811 -11.03 -38.98 -45.72
N ARG A 812 -10.53 -39.09 -44.48
CA ARG A 812 -10.47 -40.37 -43.73
C ARG A 812 -10.66 -40.20 -42.23
N GLU A 813 -11.57 -41.00 -41.68
CA GLU A 813 -11.56 -41.39 -40.27
C GLU A 813 -10.47 -42.47 -40.06
N ASP A 814 -9.74 -42.38 -38.94
CA ASP A 814 -9.10 -43.51 -38.24
C ASP A 814 -8.74 -43.00 -36.83
N ALA A 815 -9.32 -43.54 -35.77
CA ALA A 815 -8.91 -44.77 -35.07
C ALA A 815 -7.64 -44.59 -34.20
N LEU A 816 -7.79 -44.75 -32.88
CA LEU A 816 -6.74 -44.53 -31.89
C LEU A 816 -5.75 -45.70 -31.82
N ASP A 817 -4.47 -45.36 -31.62
CA ASP A 817 -3.32 -46.27 -31.55
C ASP A 817 -3.41 -47.28 -30.39
N PRO A 818 -3.41 -48.61 -30.67
CA PRO A 818 -3.48 -49.65 -29.64
C PRO A 818 -2.35 -49.63 -28.61
N GLU A 819 -1.13 -49.18 -28.94
CA GLU A 819 -0.01 -49.20 -27.97
C GLU A 819 -0.21 -48.20 -26.83
N ARG A 820 -0.97 -47.12 -27.05
CA ARG A 820 -1.35 -46.19 -25.96
C ARG A 820 -2.32 -46.82 -24.97
N LEU A 821 -3.24 -47.66 -25.43
CA LEU A 821 -4.20 -48.36 -24.56
C LEU A 821 -3.48 -49.40 -23.67
N ALA A 822 -2.52 -50.12 -24.25
CA ALA A 822 -1.76 -51.18 -23.57
C ALA A 822 -0.79 -50.68 -22.47
N ASN A 823 -0.51 -49.37 -22.41
CA ASN A 823 0.25 -48.75 -21.33
C ASN A 823 -0.66 -48.21 -20.21
N LEU A 824 -1.84 -47.67 -20.52
CA LEU A 824 -2.83 -47.27 -19.52
C LEU A 824 -3.33 -48.47 -18.69
N GLN A 825 -3.60 -49.61 -19.34
CA GLN A 825 -4.04 -50.84 -18.66
C GLN A 825 -2.99 -51.48 -17.74
N ARG A 826 -1.73 -51.02 -17.78
CA ARG A 826 -0.68 -51.44 -16.82
C ARG A 826 -0.47 -50.48 -15.65
N LEU A 827 -1.14 -49.32 -15.65
CA LEU A 827 -1.03 -48.33 -14.59
C LEU A 827 -2.15 -48.45 -13.53
N MET A 828 -3.26 -49.10 -13.86
CA MET A 828 -4.35 -49.40 -12.91
C MET A 828 -4.31 -50.89 -12.51
N GLY A 829 -3.43 -51.23 -11.58
CA GLY A 829 -3.46 -52.53 -10.89
C GLY A 829 -4.51 -52.51 -9.78
N THR A 830 -5.50 -53.38 -9.87
CA THR A 830 -6.56 -53.56 -8.86
C THR A 830 -6.36 -54.85 -8.08
N ASP A 831 -6.22 -54.74 -6.76
CA ASP A 831 -6.38 -55.76 -5.70
C ASP A 831 -6.03 -54.99 -4.39
N GLU A 832 -6.78 -54.99 -3.27
CA GLU A 832 -8.06 -55.61 -2.90
C GLU A 832 -8.94 -54.53 -2.19
N LEU A 833 -10.27 -54.67 -2.17
CA LEU A 833 -11.17 -53.90 -1.30
C LEU A 833 -12.36 -54.79 -0.85
N ASP A 834 -12.63 -54.79 0.45
CA ASP A 834 -13.70 -55.57 1.09
C ASP A 834 -15.12 -55.05 0.79
N GLU A 835 -16.13 -55.91 0.99
CA GLU A 835 -17.56 -55.57 0.84
C GLU A 835 -18.05 -54.65 1.99
N PRO A 836 -18.97 -53.70 1.72
CA PRO A 836 -19.49 -52.79 2.76
C PRO A 836 -20.61 -53.43 3.61
N ASP A 837 -20.60 -53.15 4.92
CA ASP A 837 -21.56 -53.67 5.89
C ASP A 837 -23.04 -53.35 5.56
N GLU A 838 -23.91 -54.36 5.61
CA GLU A 838 -25.36 -54.21 5.39
C GLU A 838 -26.02 -53.24 6.39
N GLU A 839 -25.45 -53.05 7.58
CA GLU A 839 -26.01 -52.19 8.63
C GLU A 839 -26.02 -50.70 8.24
N VAL A 840 -25.03 -50.24 7.47
CA VAL A 840 -24.98 -48.87 6.91
C VAL A 840 -26.07 -48.67 5.85
N VAL A 841 -26.28 -49.69 5.00
CA VAL A 841 -27.32 -49.67 3.96
C VAL A 841 -28.73 -49.72 4.57
N ALA A 842 -28.89 -50.40 5.71
CA ALA A 842 -30.14 -50.39 6.48
C ALA A 842 -30.41 -49.01 7.12
N ALA A 843 -29.39 -48.37 7.70
CA ALA A 843 -29.51 -47.05 8.33
C ALA A 843 -29.92 -45.94 7.32
N LEU A 844 -29.43 -46.00 6.08
CA LEU A 844 -29.81 -45.06 5.02
C LEU A 844 -31.28 -45.21 4.62
N ARG A 845 -31.76 -46.43 4.37
CA ARG A 845 -33.18 -46.70 4.02
C ARG A 845 -34.15 -46.31 5.14
N ALA A 846 -33.74 -46.44 6.41
CA ALA A 846 -34.54 -46.00 7.55
C ALA A 846 -34.71 -44.46 7.60
N ARG A 847 -33.80 -43.70 6.98
CA ARG A 847 -33.82 -42.23 6.97
C ARG A 847 -34.68 -41.64 5.85
N GLU A 848 -34.73 -42.29 4.68
CA GLU A 848 -35.66 -41.91 3.60
C GLU A 848 -37.13 -42.13 3.99
N ALA A 849 -37.42 -43.20 4.74
CA ALA A 849 -38.78 -43.56 5.17
C ALA A 849 -39.44 -42.58 6.18
N ALA A 850 -38.71 -41.56 6.65
CA ALA A 850 -39.18 -40.59 7.65
C ALA A 850 -39.50 -39.20 7.07
N ALA A 851 -39.30 -38.98 5.77
CA ALA A 851 -39.41 -37.66 5.15
C ALA A 851 -40.79 -37.33 4.55
N ASP A 852 -41.72 -38.30 4.48
CA ASP A 852 -42.95 -38.18 3.69
C ASP A 852 -44.21 -38.12 4.60
N THR A 853 -44.46 -36.94 5.20
CA THR A 853 -45.74 -36.58 5.84
C THR A 853 -45.92 -35.05 5.84
N VAL A 854 -47.14 -34.56 5.60
CA VAL A 854 -47.40 -33.16 5.16
C VAL A 854 -48.52 -32.48 5.96
N ASP A 855 -48.36 -31.16 6.18
CA ASP A 855 -49.33 -30.13 6.63
C ASP A 855 -50.05 -30.26 8.00
N THR A 856 -50.00 -29.21 8.84
CA THR A 856 -51.10 -28.20 8.98
C THR A 856 -50.92 -27.15 10.11
N VAL A 857 -50.98 -25.86 9.74
CA VAL A 857 -51.83 -24.75 10.30
C VAL A 857 -51.78 -24.33 11.81
N SER A 858 -51.33 -23.08 12.03
CA SER A 858 -51.78 -21.99 12.97
C SER A 858 -51.79 -22.05 14.53
N ASP A 859 -51.22 -20.96 15.09
CA ASP A 859 -51.71 -20.05 16.18
C ASP A 859 -51.76 -20.39 17.69
N GLU A 860 -51.79 -19.29 18.48
CA GLU A 860 -52.10 -19.08 19.92
C GLU A 860 -51.00 -19.13 21.02
N ILE A 861 -51.27 -18.36 22.10
CA ILE A 861 -50.42 -17.81 23.19
C ILE A 861 -51.37 -17.54 24.41
N PRO A 862 -51.04 -17.50 25.73
CA PRO A 862 -49.99 -18.05 26.63
C PRO A 862 -50.67 -18.86 27.82
N PRO A 863 -50.47 -18.67 29.18
CA PRO A 863 -49.33 -18.32 30.06
C PRO A 863 -49.13 -19.14 31.40
N ALA A 864 -47.95 -18.97 32.01
CA ALA A 864 -47.65 -18.76 33.46
C ALA A 864 -47.92 -19.76 34.63
N SER A 865 -46.88 -19.96 35.46
CA SER A 865 -46.90 -20.11 36.95
C SER A 865 -45.45 -19.96 37.49
N ARG A 866 -45.03 -19.12 38.46
CA ARG A 866 -45.45 -18.65 39.81
C ARG A 866 -44.69 -19.33 40.99
N ARG A 867 -44.20 -18.50 41.94
CA ARG A 867 -43.42 -18.85 43.17
C ARG A 867 -44.30 -19.47 44.28
N PRO A 868 -43.73 -20.15 45.30
CA PRO A 868 -43.34 -19.48 46.57
C PRO A 868 -41.93 -19.92 47.08
N ALA A 869 -41.16 -19.24 47.95
CA ALA A 869 -41.36 -18.23 49.02
C ALA A 869 -41.63 -18.78 50.45
N TYR A 870 -40.64 -18.71 51.35
CA TYR A 870 -40.84 -18.56 52.82
C TYR A 870 -39.61 -17.99 53.55
N LEU A 871 -39.81 -17.51 54.79
CA LEU A 871 -38.86 -16.79 55.67
C LEU A 871 -39.31 -17.04 57.14
N PRO A 872 -38.41 -17.18 58.14
CA PRO A 872 -38.65 -16.41 59.38
C PRO A 872 -37.41 -16.00 60.23
N ASP A 873 -37.56 -14.83 60.86
CA ASP A 873 -37.24 -14.43 62.25
C ASP A 873 -35.82 -14.42 62.87
N THR A 874 -35.55 -13.28 63.53
CA THR A 874 -34.44 -12.97 64.45
C THR A 874 -34.80 -13.24 65.93
N PRO A 875 -33.82 -13.35 66.86
CA PRO A 875 -33.69 -12.29 67.87
C PRO A 875 -32.23 -11.96 68.32
N VAL A 876 -32.08 -11.00 69.25
CA VAL A 876 -30.81 -10.33 69.69
C VAL A 876 -30.90 -10.02 71.22
N PRO A 877 -29.89 -9.44 71.91
CA PRO A 877 -28.62 -9.97 72.48
C PRO A 877 -28.76 -10.34 74.01
N PRO A 878 -27.71 -10.45 74.88
CA PRO A 878 -27.02 -9.27 75.50
C PRO A 878 -25.55 -9.40 76.07
N VAL A 879 -24.80 -8.28 75.98
CA VAL A 879 -23.91 -7.62 77.00
C VAL A 879 -22.80 -8.36 77.82
N GLY A 880 -21.58 -7.76 77.86
CA GLY A 880 -20.47 -7.97 78.82
C GLY A 880 -19.09 -7.71 78.15
N ALA A 881 -18.17 -6.77 78.48
CA ALA A 881 -17.76 -6.04 79.71
C ALA A 881 -17.08 -6.93 80.77
N GLU A 882 -15.90 -6.64 81.36
CA GLU A 882 -14.91 -5.51 81.28
C GLU A 882 -13.45 -6.08 81.09
N ASP A 883 -12.26 -5.46 81.25
CA ASP A 883 -11.68 -4.36 82.07
C ASP A 883 -10.36 -3.78 81.41
N VAL A 884 -9.68 -2.81 82.04
CA VAL A 884 -8.59 -1.95 81.53
C VAL A 884 -7.17 -2.30 82.04
N ARG A 885 -6.11 -2.02 81.26
CA ARG A 885 -4.81 -1.49 81.76
C ARG A 885 -3.87 -0.90 80.70
N ASP A 886 -3.19 0.18 81.08
CA ASP A 886 -2.24 0.96 80.28
C ASP A 886 -0.81 0.38 80.25
N GLU A 887 -0.06 0.63 79.18
CA GLU A 887 1.25 1.31 79.24
C GLU A 887 1.67 1.86 77.86
N ALA A 888 2.59 2.83 77.82
CA ALA A 888 2.98 3.59 76.63
C ALA A 888 4.39 4.21 76.81
N PRO A 889 5.02 4.89 75.81
CA PRO A 889 4.99 4.71 74.35
C PRO A 889 6.42 4.65 73.73
N ALA A 890 6.50 4.65 72.38
CA ALA A 890 7.68 5.03 71.56
C ALA A 890 8.88 4.03 71.53
N PRO A 891 9.80 4.09 70.53
CA PRO A 891 9.94 5.09 69.47
C PRO A 891 9.83 4.58 68.02
N THR A 892 9.50 5.52 67.13
CA THR A 892 9.71 5.42 65.68
C THR A 892 11.20 5.51 65.31
N VAL A 893 11.64 4.69 64.35
CA VAL A 893 12.91 4.85 63.62
C VAL A 893 12.58 4.83 62.12
N PRO A 894 13.06 5.78 61.31
CA PRO A 894 12.63 5.90 59.91
C PRO A 894 13.30 4.88 59.00
N LEU A 895 12.58 4.40 57.98
CA LEU A 895 13.17 3.68 56.87
C LEU A 895 13.83 4.68 55.90
N ALA A 896 15.03 4.37 55.42
CA ALA A 896 15.83 5.30 54.65
C ALA A 896 15.35 5.44 53.18
N ALA A 897 15.38 6.66 52.66
CA ALA A 897 15.28 6.90 51.22
C ALA A 897 16.55 6.42 50.51
N PRO A 898 16.46 5.84 49.29
CA PRO A 898 17.62 5.67 48.43
C PRO A 898 18.18 7.05 48.06
N ALA A 899 19.51 7.16 48.03
CA ALA A 899 20.17 8.46 47.91
C ALA A 899 19.93 9.11 46.53
N ALA A 900 19.66 10.42 46.54
CA ALA A 900 19.74 11.23 45.34
C ALA A 900 21.19 11.20 44.81
N ALA A 901 21.34 10.98 43.50
CA ALA A 901 22.59 11.33 42.81
C ALA A 901 22.85 12.84 42.99
N PRO A 902 24.11 13.29 43.11
CA PRO A 902 24.40 14.70 43.35
C PRO A 902 23.90 15.54 42.17
N VAL A 903 22.97 16.45 42.45
CA VAL A 903 22.58 17.50 41.52
C VAL A 903 23.81 18.34 41.24
N VAL A 904 24.36 18.23 40.03
CA VAL A 904 25.34 19.18 39.53
C VAL A 904 24.62 20.51 39.39
N ALA A 905 24.96 21.46 40.28
CA ALA A 905 24.45 22.82 40.17
C ALA A 905 24.90 23.41 38.81
N PRO A 906 24.02 24.12 38.09
CA PRO A 906 24.38 24.71 36.81
C PRO A 906 25.52 25.72 36.99
N GLU A 907 26.55 25.64 36.15
CA GLU A 907 27.61 26.66 36.16
C GLU A 907 27.05 28.00 35.66
N PRO A 908 27.36 29.13 36.33
CA PRO A 908 26.79 30.42 35.97
C PRO A 908 27.50 31.03 34.75
N GLY A 909 26.75 31.43 33.73
CA GLY A 909 27.24 32.33 32.68
C GLY A 909 26.82 32.05 31.23
N GLY A 910 26.09 30.96 30.96
CA GLY A 910 25.53 30.69 29.62
C GLY A 910 24.22 31.46 29.35
N PRO A 911 23.97 31.94 28.11
CA PRO A 911 22.63 32.36 27.70
C PRO A 911 21.68 31.16 27.68
N PRO A 912 20.42 31.29 28.13
CA PRO A 912 19.55 30.16 28.44
C PRO A 912 19.14 29.34 27.21
N THR A 913 18.93 28.05 27.41
CA THR A 913 18.58 27.06 26.39
C THR A 913 17.18 26.46 26.62
N ILE A 914 16.71 25.60 25.70
CA ILE A 914 15.51 24.78 25.93
C ILE A 914 15.64 23.88 27.17
N ASP A 915 16.85 23.42 27.49
CA ASP A 915 17.11 22.52 28.62
C ASP A 915 16.88 23.24 29.96
N ASP A 916 17.12 24.56 30.00
CA ASP A 916 16.84 25.44 31.14
C ASP A 916 15.34 25.77 31.25
N VAL A 917 14.63 25.92 30.13
CA VAL A 917 13.14 26.02 30.13
C VAL A 917 12.54 24.74 30.72
N LEU A 918 13.05 23.57 30.32
CA LEU A 918 12.60 22.27 30.85
C LEU A 918 13.01 22.06 32.32
N ALA A 919 14.14 22.62 32.75
CA ALA A 919 14.50 22.67 34.16
C ALA A 919 13.48 23.48 34.98
N LEU A 920 13.07 24.66 34.49
CA LEU A 920 12.07 25.52 35.14
C LEU A 920 10.68 24.85 35.27
N VAL A 921 10.27 24.00 34.31
CA VAL A 921 9.03 23.20 34.45
C VAL A 921 9.12 22.26 35.66
N ILE A 922 10.26 21.57 35.79
CA ILE A 922 10.50 20.59 36.86
C ILE A 922 10.67 21.27 38.22
N GLU A 923 11.34 22.43 38.27
CA GLU A 923 11.53 23.21 39.49
C GLU A 923 10.22 23.84 40.00
N ARG A 924 9.42 24.44 39.11
CA ARG A 924 8.20 25.16 39.51
C ARG A 924 7.02 24.24 39.85
N ALA A 925 6.99 23.00 39.37
CA ALA A 925 5.88 22.07 39.63
C ALA A 925 6.31 20.59 39.60
N PRO A 926 7.19 20.14 40.53
CA PRO A 926 7.88 18.85 40.45
C PRO A 926 6.96 17.61 40.45
N GLU A 927 5.83 17.65 41.14
CA GLU A 927 4.86 16.53 41.16
C GLU A 927 3.79 16.62 40.07
N SER A 928 3.89 17.59 39.14
CA SER A 928 2.91 17.75 38.06
C SER A 928 3.15 16.78 36.89
N PRO A 929 2.10 16.43 36.12
CA PRO A 929 2.26 15.74 34.83
C PRO A 929 3.13 16.51 33.82
N TYR A 930 3.28 17.83 33.98
CA TYR A 930 4.14 18.66 33.15
C TYR A 930 5.62 18.43 33.45
N ALA A 931 6.01 18.26 34.72
CA ALA A 931 7.39 17.94 35.09
C ALA A 931 7.82 16.55 34.58
N GLN A 932 6.93 15.55 34.67
CA GLN A 932 7.20 14.22 34.09
C GLN A 932 7.43 14.28 32.58
N ARG A 933 6.59 15.03 31.85
CA ARG A 933 6.75 15.25 30.40
C ARG A 933 7.99 16.06 30.06
N ALA A 934 8.31 17.09 30.85
CA ALA A 934 9.53 17.87 30.69
C ALA A 934 10.78 17.02 30.90
N GLN A 935 10.78 16.12 31.89
CA GLN A 935 11.88 15.20 32.16
C GLN A 935 12.09 14.20 31.01
N ALA A 936 11.01 13.62 30.47
CA ALA A 936 11.08 12.74 29.29
C ALA A 936 11.58 13.48 28.04
N LEU A 937 11.11 14.70 27.79
CA LEU A 937 11.59 15.54 26.68
C LEU A 937 13.08 15.88 26.88
N ARG A 938 13.49 16.31 28.07
CA ARG A 938 14.89 16.63 28.43
C ARG A 938 15.83 15.42 28.29
N GLN A 939 15.34 14.21 28.57
CA GLN A 939 16.07 12.97 28.28
C GLN A 939 16.22 12.74 26.77
N SER A 940 15.16 12.93 25.97
CA SER A 940 15.23 12.76 24.51
C SER A 940 16.14 13.76 23.79
N LEU A 941 16.34 14.95 24.37
CA LEU A 941 17.21 16.01 23.84
C LEU A 941 18.70 15.81 24.19
N ARG A 942 19.02 14.96 25.18
CA ARG A 942 20.40 14.69 25.64
C ARG A 942 20.81 13.26 25.26
N PRO A 943 21.63 13.05 24.22
CA PRO A 943 22.12 11.70 23.90
C PRO A 943 23.00 11.16 25.04
N GLU A 944 22.93 9.85 25.30
CA GLU A 944 23.79 9.22 26.31
C GLU A 944 25.27 9.34 25.93
N PRO A 945 26.17 9.49 26.93
CA PRO A 945 27.61 9.52 26.67
C PRO A 945 28.08 8.17 26.12
N ALA A 946 28.66 8.18 24.92
CA ALA A 946 29.27 6.99 24.34
C ALA A 946 30.39 6.46 25.25
N SER A 947 30.34 5.18 25.62
CA SER A 947 31.34 4.52 26.45
C SER A 947 32.73 4.56 25.81
N ASP A 948 33.76 4.77 26.64
CA ASP A 948 35.16 5.04 26.25
C ASP A 948 35.69 4.27 25.02
N ALA A 949 35.79 4.97 23.88
CA ALA A 949 36.44 4.48 22.67
C ALA A 949 37.26 5.56 21.93
N ALA A 950 37.65 6.65 22.62
CA ALA A 950 38.34 7.80 22.03
C ALA A 950 39.77 7.97 22.55
N SER A 951 40.69 7.09 22.12
CA SER A 951 42.13 7.23 22.39
C SER A 951 42.97 7.03 21.13
N GLN A 952 42.86 8.00 20.20
CA GLN A 952 43.95 8.35 19.28
C GLN A 952 43.78 9.79 18.74
N PRO A 953 44.86 10.59 18.62
CA PRO A 953 44.77 11.98 18.21
C PRO A 953 45.04 12.18 16.72
N GLY A 954 44.41 13.21 16.13
CA GLY A 954 44.94 13.88 14.93
C GLY A 954 44.11 13.76 13.65
N VAL A 955 43.03 14.55 13.56
CA VAL A 955 42.58 15.13 12.28
C VAL A 955 42.37 16.63 12.51
N THR A 956 43.04 17.47 11.73
CA THR A 956 42.85 18.92 11.74
C THR A 956 41.74 19.28 10.75
N PRO A 957 40.76 20.14 11.09
CA PRO A 957 39.75 20.55 10.14
C PRO A 957 40.37 21.41 9.01
N PRO A 958 40.09 21.15 7.72
CA PRO A 958 40.37 22.07 6.64
C PRO A 958 39.44 23.29 6.70
N ALA A 959 39.84 24.39 6.04
CA ALA A 959 39.21 25.70 6.16
C ALA A 959 38.03 25.94 5.22
N GLU A 960 37.30 27.02 5.47
CA GLU A 960 36.23 27.54 4.60
C GLU A 960 36.73 27.85 3.18
N GLY A 961 35.93 27.49 2.16
CA GLY A 961 36.04 28.05 0.82
C GLY A 961 36.77 27.20 -0.23
N ALA A 962 36.09 26.23 -0.83
CA ALA A 962 36.45 25.65 -2.12
C ALA A 962 35.20 25.27 -2.93
N ALA A 963 34.98 25.92 -4.07
CA ALA A 963 33.99 25.48 -5.04
C ALA A 963 34.60 24.39 -5.94
N GLY A 964 34.13 23.15 -5.81
CA GLY A 964 34.62 22.00 -6.55
C GLY A 964 33.57 20.88 -6.57
N GLY A 965 33.49 20.14 -7.68
CA GLY A 965 32.38 19.23 -8.00
C GLY A 965 32.32 17.91 -7.23
N THR A 966 32.88 17.82 -6.01
CA THR A 966 32.74 16.65 -5.13
C THR A 966 31.42 16.64 -4.36
N TYR A 967 30.81 17.81 -4.13
CA TYR A 967 29.56 17.92 -3.36
C TYR A 967 28.32 18.11 -4.26
N GLY A 968 27.25 17.41 -3.94
CA GLY A 968 25.96 17.36 -4.64
C GLY A 968 25.28 15.99 -4.55
N LEU A 969 23.98 15.94 -4.88
CA LEU A 969 23.27 14.67 -5.14
C LEU A 969 23.60 14.11 -6.54
N GLU A 970 23.78 15.02 -7.51
CA GLU A 970 24.01 14.72 -8.92
C GLU A 970 25.45 14.99 -9.38
N GLY A 971 25.85 14.36 -10.49
CA GLY A 971 27.08 14.68 -11.24
C GLY A 971 28.06 13.51 -11.39
N ASP A 972 28.97 13.64 -12.37
CA ASP A 972 29.77 12.53 -12.92
C ASP A 972 30.92 12.02 -12.02
N ALA A 973 31.24 12.72 -10.92
CA ALA A 973 32.33 12.32 -10.03
C ALA A 973 31.81 11.39 -8.90
N PRO A 974 32.45 10.24 -8.68
CA PRO A 974 32.02 9.27 -7.65
C PRO A 974 32.13 9.85 -6.24
N ILE A 975 31.44 9.21 -5.30
CA ILE A 975 31.52 9.56 -3.88
C ILE A 975 32.93 9.26 -3.36
N ASP A 976 33.56 10.24 -2.73
CA ASP A 976 34.93 10.20 -2.20
C ASP A 976 34.91 10.25 -0.65
N PRO A 977 35.16 9.14 0.05
CA PRO A 977 35.21 9.11 1.52
C PRO A 977 36.37 9.91 2.13
N GLU A 978 37.46 10.16 1.39
CA GLU A 978 38.61 10.94 1.87
C GLU A 978 38.34 12.44 1.83
N ALA A 979 37.54 12.92 0.87
CA ALA A 979 37.02 14.29 0.84
C ALA A 979 36.05 14.60 2.00
N GLY A 980 35.45 13.56 2.61
CA GLY A 980 34.61 13.67 3.80
C GLY A 980 33.20 14.23 3.53
N GLY A 981 32.61 14.85 4.57
CA GLY A 981 31.21 15.28 4.55
C GLY A 981 30.22 14.18 4.92
N PHE A 982 29.03 14.21 4.33
CA PHE A 982 27.86 13.38 4.66
C PHE A 982 27.20 12.78 3.41
N ALA A 983 26.48 11.68 3.58
CA ALA A 983 25.70 11.03 2.52
C ALA A 983 24.47 10.31 3.07
N TRP A 984 23.49 10.03 2.21
CA TRP A 984 22.29 9.26 2.58
C TRP A 984 22.56 7.77 2.55
N ARG A 985 22.50 7.10 3.71
CA ARG A 985 22.48 5.65 3.81
C ARG A 985 21.06 5.14 3.60
N ALA A 986 20.88 4.35 2.55
CA ALA A 986 19.60 3.90 2.02
C ALA A 986 19.41 2.37 2.15
N GLN A 987 18.35 1.87 1.50
CA GLN A 987 18.03 0.48 1.15
C GLN A 987 19.08 -0.59 1.51
N ARG A 988 18.71 -1.56 2.36
CA ARG A 988 19.47 -2.81 2.57
C ARG A 988 19.24 -3.75 1.40
N ILE A 989 20.31 -4.26 0.81
CA ILE A 989 20.31 -5.17 -0.34
C ILE A 989 21.18 -6.38 0.02
N GLU A 990 20.65 -7.59 -0.17
CA GLU A 990 21.31 -8.84 0.24
C GLU A 990 22.16 -9.45 -0.89
N SER A 991 21.91 -9.08 -2.15
CA SER A 991 22.62 -9.57 -3.35
C SER A 991 23.62 -8.53 -3.90
N PRO A 992 24.93 -8.85 -4.02
CA PRO A 992 25.92 -7.97 -4.66
C PRO A 992 25.55 -7.59 -6.09
N LEU A 993 25.03 -8.55 -6.87
CA LEU A 993 24.58 -8.31 -8.24
C LEU A 993 23.44 -7.28 -8.30
N SER A 994 22.52 -7.31 -7.33
CA SER A 994 21.46 -6.31 -7.22
C SER A 994 22.00 -4.92 -6.83
N VAL A 995 23.06 -4.85 -6.01
CA VAL A 995 23.76 -3.59 -5.72
C VAL A 995 24.36 -3.00 -7.00
N ILE A 996 25.07 -3.81 -7.80
CA ILE A 996 25.65 -3.38 -9.09
C ILE A 996 24.57 -2.85 -10.03
N VAL A 997 23.45 -3.56 -10.18
CA VAL A 997 22.35 -3.14 -11.05
C VAL A 997 21.74 -1.82 -10.58
N THR A 998 21.54 -1.62 -9.28
CA THR A 998 20.93 -0.39 -8.75
C THR A 998 21.88 0.81 -8.81
N ILE A 999 23.17 0.65 -8.49
CA ILE A 999 24.17 1.73 -8.69
C ILE A 999 24.21 2.16 -10.16
N ASN A 1000 24.24 1.21 -11.10
CA ASN A 1000 24.23 1.51 -12.53
C ASN A 1000 22.89 2.14 -12.99
N ALA A 1001 21.76 1.83 -12.35
CA ALA A 1001 20.48 2.51 -12.62
C ALA A 1001 20.48 3.98 -12.14
N LEU A 1002 21.06 4.24 -10.96
CA LEU A 1002 21.17 5.59 -10.39
C LEU A 1002 22.18 6.46 -11.12
N ALA A 1003 23.34 5.91 -11.51
CA ALA A 1003 24.31 6.60 -12.35
C ALA A 1003 23.72 7.02 -13.71
N ARG A 1004 22.87 6.18 -14.33
CA ARG A 1004 22.11 6.54 -15.55
C ARG A 1004 21.03 7.62 -15.34
N ARG A 1005 20.66 7.91 -14.09
CA ARG A 1005 19.81 9.05 -13.68
C ARG A 1005 20.63 10.28 -13.26
N GLY A 1006 21.97 10.25 -13.40
CA GLY A 1006 22.87 11.33 -13.01
C GLY A 1006 23.18 11.39 -11.50
N ILE A 1007 22.67 10.44 -10.71
CA ILE A 1007 22.74 10.46 -9.25
C ILE A 1007 24.00 9.73 -8.77
N ARG A 1008 24.73 10.36 -7.83
CA ARG A 1008 25.93 9.79 -7.22
C ARG A 1008 25.53 8.67 -6.25
N ALA A 1009 26.01 7.47 -6.53
CA ALA A 1009 25.73 6.28 -5.73
C ALA A 1009 26.98 5.42 -5.51
N GLY A 1010 27.07 4.82 -4.32
CA GLY A 1010 28.03 3.78 -3.97
C GLY A 1010 27.39 2.78 -3.01
N ALA A 1011 28.16 1.81 -2.53
CA ALA A 1011 27.69 0.86 -1.51
C ALA A 1011 28.70 0.63 -0.39
N ILE A 1012 28.18 0.41 0.81
CA ILE A 1012 28.93 -0.04 1.99
C ILE A 1012 28.44 -1.42 2.44
N ARG A 1013 29.30 -2.15 3.14
CA ARG A 1013 28.94 -3.42 3.78
C ARG A 1013 28.25 -3.15 5.13
N ASP A 1014 27.08 -3.76 5.34
CA ASP A 1014 26.28 -3.68 6.57
C ASP A 1014 26.05 -5.11 7.10
N GLY A 1015 27.11 -5.68 7.70
CA GLY A 1015 27.13 -7.06 8.20
C GLY A 1015 27.23 -8.11 7.09
N ASP A 1016 26.16 -8.91 6.97
CA ASP A 1016 25.92 -9.93 5.95
C ASP A 1016 25.36 -9.37 4.63
N ALA A 1017 24.91 -8.10 4.64
CA ALA A 1017 24.27 -7.42 3.52
C ALA A 1017 25.03 -6.15 3.12
N PHE A 1018 24.47 -5.42 2.17
CA PHE A 1018 24.98 -4.16 1.64
C PHE A 1018 23.96 -3.05 1.86
N ARG A 1019 24.41 -1.80 1.88
CA ARG A 1019 23.53 -0.62 1.76
C ARG A 1019 24.07 0.35 0.73
N LEU A 1020 23.13 0.96 0.00
CA LEU A 1020 23.43 2.09 -0.88
C LEU A 1020 23.77 3.34 -0.05
N VAL A 1021 24.71 4.13 -0.57
CA VAL A 1021 25.11 5.44 -0.07
C VAL A 1021 24.99 6.44 -1.21
N LEU A 1022 24.29 7.56 -0.98
CA LEU A 1022 23.79 8.45 -2.02
C LEU A 1022 24.10 9.91 -1.77
N GLY A 1023 24.58 10.58 -2.83
CA GLY A 1023 25.08 11.95 -2.78
C GLY A 1023 26.33 12.12 -1.91
N GLN A 1024 26.91 13.30 -1.96
CA GLN A 1024 27.97 13.73 -1.06
C GLN A 1024 27.75 15.20 -0.71
N PHE A 1025 27.66 15.54 0.58
CA PHE A 1025 27.25 16.86 1.05
C PHE A 1025 28.26 17.37 2.08
N ALA A 1026 28.62 18.65 2.03
CA ALA A 1026 29.63 19.20 2.94
C ALA A 1026 29.12 19.20 4.39
N THR A 1027 27.81 19.36 4.57
CA THR A 1027 27.12 19.43 5.86
C THR A 1027 25.91 18.51 5.92
N ARG A 1028 25.51 18.14 7.15
CA ARG A 1028 24.31 17.31 7.38
C ARG A 1028 22.99 18.00 6.97
N PRO A 1029 22.79 19.32 7.17
CA PRO A 1029 21.58 20.01 6.72
C PRO A 1029 21.42 20.05 5.19
N GLU A 1030 22.49 20.21 4.41
CA GLU A 1030 22.42 20.15 2.94
C GLU A 1030 21.88 18.80 2.45
N ALA A 1031 22.32 17.70 3.05
CA ALA A 1031 21.79 16.38 2.76
C ALA A 1031 20.29 16.28 3.11
N PHE A 1032 19.86 16.85 4.23
CA PHE A 1032 18.44 16.83 4.64
C PHE A 1032 17.55 17.74 3.79
N ALA A 1033 18.06 18.87 3.28
CA ALA A 1033 17.29 19.77 2.43
C ALA A 1033 16.84 19.09 1.12
N LEU A 1034 17.69 18.25 0.54
CA LEU A 1034 17.44 17.49 -0.68
C LEU A 1034 16.73 16.15 -0.44
N ARG A 1035 16.07 15.96 0.73
CA ARG A 1035 15.38 14.71 1.06
C ARG A 1035 14.23 14.40 0.08
N ALA A 1036 13.51 15.42 -0.37
CA ALA A 1036 12.39 15.29 -1.31
C ALA A 1036 12.84 15.00 -2.75
N ASP A 1037 14.12 15.23 -3.05
CA ASP A 1037 14.73 14.97 -4.37
C ASP A 1037 15.41 13.59 -4.43
N LEU A 1038 15.31 12.80 -3.35
CA LEU A 1038 15.79 11.42 -3.33
C LEU A 1038 14.89 10.52 -4.20
N PRO A 1039 15.45 9.49 -4.86
CA PRO A 1039 14.64 8.50 -5.59
C PRO A 1039 13.62 7.78 -4.67
N PRO A 1040 12.40 7.48 -5.13
CA PRO A 1040 11.41 6.74 -4.33
C PRO A 1040 11.89 5.35 -3.89
N GLU A 1041 12.88 4.77 -4.59
CA GLU A 1041 13.58 3.55 -4.17
C GLU A 1041 14.36 3.69 -2.83
N VAL A 1042 14.48 4.91 -2.31
CA VAL A 1042 15.29 5.30 -1.14
C VAL A 1042 14.43 5.71 0.06
N GLU A 1043 13.15 6.08 -0.14
CA GLU A 1043 12.26 6.67 0.87
C GLU A 1043 11.74 5.70 1.95
N ALA A 1044 12.51 4.66 2.27
CA ALA A 1044 12.24 3.83 3.44
C ALA A 1044 12.34 4.64 4.75
N PRO A 1045 11.52 4.34 5.77
CA PRO A 1045 11.60 5.01 7.08
C PRO A 1045 12.92 4.74 7.85
N SER A 1046 13.83 3.92 7.29
CA SER A 1046 15.17 3.64 7.78
C SER A 1046 16.29 4.42 7.07
N ALA A 1047 15.95 5.30 6.11
CA ALA A 1047 16.92 6.17 5.45
C ALA A 1047 17.54 7.16 6.43
N SER A 1048 18.87 7.31 6.42
CA SER A 1048 19.58 8.12 7.42
C SER A 1048 20.81 8.81 6.84
N VAL A 1049 20.96 10.13 7.03
CA VAL A 1049 22.21 10.84 6.73
C VAL A 1049 23.31 10.41 7.71
N ILE A 1050 24.39 9.86 7.16
CA ILE A 1050 25.61 9.41 7.87
C ILE A 1050 26.83 10.25 7.44
N PRO A 1051 27.89 10.37 8.27
CA PRO A 1051 29.18 10.91 7.82
C PRO A 1051 29.85 9.93 6.84
N LEU A 1052 30.58 10.46 5.86
CA LEU A 1052 31.40 9.67 4.92
C LEU A 1052 32.76 9.28 5.50
N ALA A 1053 33.29 10.07 6.44
CA ALA A 1053 34.59 9.83 7.06
C ALA A 1053 34.63 8.47 7.79
N GLY A 1054 35.55 7.60 7.37
CA GLY A 1054 35.72 6.25 7.93
C GLY A 1054 34.85 5.16 7.29
N LEU A 1055 34.07 5.47 6.24
CA LEU A 1055 33.39 4.46 5.43
C LEU A 1055 34.33 3.87 4.38
N THR A 1056 34.29 2.55 4.21
CA THR A 1056 34.86 1.87 3.04
C THR A 1056 33.74 1.63 2.03
N LEU A 1057 33.77 2.35 0.91
CA LEU A 1057 32.93 2.05 -0.25
C LEU A 1057 33.49 0.83 -0.98
N LEU A 1058 32.60 -0.05 -1.45
CA LEU A 1058 32.97 -1.19 -2.28
C LEU A 1058 33.13 -0.77 -3.74
N THR A 1059 34.21 -1.19 -4.37
CA THR A 1059 34.45 -0.99 -5.80
C THR A 1059 33.61 -1.93 -6.66
N ALA A 1060 33.53 -1.64 -7.98
CA ALA A 1060 32.84 -2.52 -8.93
C ALA A 1060 33.48 -3.92 -8.94
N ASP A 1061 34.80 -4.01 -9.06
CA ASP A 1061 35.58 -5.25 -9.05
C ASP A 1061 35.34 -6.09 -7.77
N GLU A 1062 35.20 -5.45 -6.60
CA GLU A 1062 34.88 -6.14 -5.34
C GLU A 1062 33.43 -6.63 -5.29
N LEU A 1063 32.47 -5.86 -5.83
CA LEU A 1063 31.08 -6.31 -5.91
C LEU A 1063 30.90 -7.45 -6.92
N GLU A 1064 31.66 -7.43 -8.02
CA GLU A 1064 31.68 -8.52 -9.01
C GLU A 1064 32.32 -9.78 -8.42
N GLN A 1065 33.47 -9.67 -7.74
CA GLN A 1065 34.12 -10.78 -6.99
C GLN A 1065 33.30 -11.32 -5.81
N LEU A 1066 32.31 -10.58 -5.32
CA LEU A 1066 31.33 -11.05 -4.34
C LEU A 1066 30.09 -11.70 -4.99
N SER A 1067 29.96 -11.63 -6.33
CA SER A 1067 28.85 -12.20 -7.10
C SER A 1067 29.20 -13.49 -7.87
N GLU A 1068 30.49 -13.81 -8.00
CA GLU A 1068 31.03 -15.09 -8.51
C GLU A 1068 31.11 -16.17 -7.40
#